data_AF-A0A0H3ASD2-F1
#
_entry.id   AF-A0A0H3ASD2-F1
#
_cell.length_a   1.000
_cell.length_b   1.000
_cell.length_c   1.000
_cell.angle_alpha   90.00
_cell.angle_beta   90.00
_cell.angle_gamma   90.00
#
_symmetry.space_group_name_H-M   'P 1'
#
loop_
_entity.id
_entity.type
_entity.pdbx_description
1 polymer ?
#
loop_
_entity_poly.entity_id
_entity_poly.type
_entity_poly.pdbx_seq_one_letter_code
_entity_poly.pdbx_strand_id
1 'polypeptide(L)'
;MKKKPFIPPETIDAQARAADPSASVWVSANAGSGKTHVLTERVIRLLLEGTDPSKILCLTYTKAAAAVMQNRVFMRLSEWAVLPDEALAERLEKLERRRPGAARLATARRLFARALETPGGLKIQTIHAFCEAILHQFPLEANIAGHFEMMDDLMQAALVGEARRTLLETAYGGGDPALAAAFADVLQAAGETGLQSLLDEAVGRRNGLQLYLAELGVGTHRVEALHRAFGFEPDAREDDLLADLWPVPEFSDDALDLILSIPKGASRAQDFALQLKRLEKASGLPDKIAVLRAAFLKSTGEPKSGSYVCSAAVKKLLPEFEEEFDTAAARVEMGLDRLKELRLVRLNLAALTLIDNLLQRYHDLKRRRGFLDFEDLITRTVALLARNGAGQWVQYKLDRGIDHILVDEAQDTSPDQWQVIRMLSEEFFSGLGQRNVQRTLFAVGDEKQSIYSFQGAVPDDFAEQGRAISIQASNAELKFERVSLNFSFRSTPDVLQAVDEVFARPEANRGLSGATVHSAIRDKEPGEIEIWDMLTPEMVEEPDDWRVPVDQLAAPAVRLAEQIAATIRYWLDRGEPIPGQNRKIAPRDIMVLVRKRDQFMPALSRALKNLSVPVAGADRLQLTSHIAIQDLMALGRFVLQPSDDLSLAALLKSPLFGWDDDRLFTLAYPRGAGDTLFEYLYRASRHDAELAQIHKLLSRWRNMADTMPVFEFYARVLSADGARRKLLARLGPEAGDIIDEFQNYALSAERAGLPGLQAFLETLEAAAPEIKRELDQGRDEVRIMTVHAAKGLEGAVVFLVDPGSAVWTGSRAPKLIPYDFQGDGPPVKGFLWQPNSSCQTGFTAAEIEKLKNRAEEEYRRLLYVGMTRAEDRLIICGYRGTRESGETWHRLVEDALAAKSETFVHPVTGVAARRYRKTPRSFIEINEEDQAGATSLPPLPHDYRQPMKAEPGLPRPLAPSGASALIEADEEPPLDLSSPVLQPGTGAPAFALRRGTAIHMLLQYLPDVAPEKREHLAADYLARIAADWPDAERLKAWQSVHAILDDPRFGPVFAEGSRGEVAVMGMIDIGGRDHAVSGQIDRISVDESRVLIVDYKTNRPPPKTLEAVPSAYRAQLALYRELLRPLYPGRVVEAALLFTEGPFLLLVPDAVLDDAMGALKDTQGKVRNQNLTDGGRRAT
;
A
#
# COMPACT_ATOMS: atom_id res chain seq x y z
N MET A 1 25.60 -29.80 -10.13
CA MET A 1 26.21 -28.45 -10.20
C MET A 1 25.92 -27.83 -11.56
N LYS A 2 25.09 -26.78 -11.65
CA LYS A 2 24.88 -26.05 -12.92
C LYS A 2 26.23 -25.47 -13.39
N LYS A 3 26.62 -25.70 -14.65
CA LYS A 3 27.78 -25.00 -15.26
C LYS A 3 27.50 -23.50 -15.15
N LYS A 4 28.44 -22.73 -14.61
CA LYS A 4 28.30 -21.27 -14.55
C LYS A 4 28.17 -20.73 -15.98
N PRO A 5 27.17 -19.87 -16.27
CA PRO A 5 27.01 -19.30 -17.59
C PRO A 5 28.25 -18.48 -17.96
N PHE A 6 28.67 -18.54 -19.23
CA PHE A 6 29.74 -17.72 -19.74
C PHE A 6 29.23 -16.28 -19.89
N ILE A 7 29.81 -15.36 -19.13
CA ILE A 7 29.47 -13.94 -19.21
C ILE A 7 30.54 -13.27 -20.08
N PRO A 8 30.17 -12.59 -21.19
CA PRO A 8 31.13 -11.90 -22.04
C PRO A 8 31.97 -10.87 -21.25
N PRO A 9 33.29 -10.77 -21.49
CA PRO A 9 34.16 -9.81 -20.80
C PRO A 9 33.65 -8.37 -20.86
N GLU A 10 33.13 -7.95 -22.02
CA GLU A 10 32.55 -6.61 -22.21
C GLU A 10 31.36 -6.33 -21.27
N THR A 11 30.55 -7.35 -20.97
CA THR A 11 29.43 -7.22 -20.02
C THR A 11 29.93 -7.07 -18.59
N ILE A 12 30.95 -7.82 -18.22
CA ILE A 12 31.59 -7.72 -16.89
C ILE A 12 32.23 -6.34 -16.73
N ASP A 13 32.87 -5.81 -17.77
CA ASP A 13 33.43 -4.46 -17.79
C ASP A 13 32.36 -3.38 -17.70
N ALA A 14 31.26 -3.51 -18.45
CA ALA A 14 30.14 -2.59 -18.37
C ALA A 14 29.49 -2.58 -16.98
N GLN A 15 29.23 -3.75 -16.39
CA GLN A 15 28.69 -3.87 -15.03
C GLN A 15 29.65 -3.28 -13.98
N ALA A 16 30.96 -3.52 -14.13
CA ALA A 16 31.96 -2.96 -13.22
C ALA A 16 32.08 -1.43 -13.33
N ARG A 17 31.99 -0.85 -14.54
CA ARG A 17 31.91 0.60 -14.74
C ARG A 17 30.63 1.19 -14.14
N ALA A 18 29.50 0.50 -14.29
CA ALA A 18 28.24 0.97 -13.72
C ALA A 18 28.24 0.96 -12.17
N ALA A 19 28.91 -0.03 -11.58
CA ALA A 19 29.07 -0.13 -10.13
C ALA A 19 30.24 0.71 -9.57
N ASP A 20 30.95 1.51 -10.38
CA ASP A 20 32.08 2.34 -9.93
C ASP A 20 31.62 3.46 -8.97
N PRO A 21 32.02 3.44 -7.68
CA PRO A 21 31.60 4.42 -6.69
C PRO A 21 32.14 5.84 -6.97
N SER A 22 33.21 5.97 -7.76
CA SER A 22 33.91 7.22 -8.05
C SER A 22 33.35 8.00 -9.26
N ALA A 23 32.31 7.49 -9.91
CA ALA A 23 31.69 8.13 -11.07
C ALA A 23 30.19 8.33 -10.84
N SER A 24 29.64 9.42 -11.37
CA SER A 24 28.21 9.50 -11.63
C SER A 24 27.91 8.66 -12.88
N VAL A 25 26.92 7.78 -12.81
CA VAL A 25 26.68 6.78 -13.87
C VAL A 25 25.22 6.79 -14.29
N TRP A 26 25.00 6.88 -15.60
CA TRP A 26 23.69 6.71 -16.22
C TRP A 26 23.63 5.37 -16.95
N VAL A 27 22.76 4.46 -16.48
CA VAL A 27 22.68 3.09 -16.98
C VAL A 27 21.40 2.90 -17.78
N SER A 28 21.53 2.66 -19.08
CA SER A 28 20.44 2.18 -19.93
C SER A 28 20.51 0.66 -20.00
N ALA A 29 19.46 -0.03 -19.56
CA ALA A 29 19.53 -1.46 -19.26
C ALA A 29 18.29 -2.21 -19.71
N ASN A 30 18.46 -3.04 -20.75
CA ASN A 30 17.41 -3.89 -21.31
C ASN A 30 16.76 -4.81 -20.25
N ALA A 31 15.59 -5.38 -20.57
CA ALA A 31 14.93 -6.34 -19.70
C ALA A 31 15.84 -7.54 -19.35
N GLY A 32 15.90 -7.88 -18.05
CA GLY A 32 16.71 -8.99 -17.56
C GLY A 32 18.22 -8.76 -17.54
N SER A 33 18.70 -7.52 -17.75
CA SER A 33 20.14 -7.21 -17.81
C SER A 33 20.87 -7.13 -16.46
N GLY A 34 20.17 -7.36 -15.36
CA GLY A 34 20.74 -7.33 -14.02
C GLY A 34 20.82 -5.92 -13.40
N LYS A 35 19.91 -5.00 -13.74
CA LYS A 35 19.78 -3.65 -13.12
C LYS A 35 19.94 -3.68 -11.59
N THR A 36 19.10 -4.47 -10.92
CA THR A 36 19.13 -4.64 -9.47
C THR A 36 20.44 -5.25 -8.96
N HIS A 37 21.11 -6.11 -9.75
CA HIS A 37 22.42 -6.66 -9.39
C HIS A 37 23.49 -5.57 -9.36
N VAL A 38 23.56 -4.75 -10.43
CA VAL A 38 24.49 -3.63 -10.53
C VAL A 38 24.24 -2.59 -9.44
N LEU A 39 22.97 -2.29 -9.16
CA LEU A 39 22.58 -1.33 -8.13
C LEU A 39 22.95 -1.84 -6.72
N THR A 40 22.67 -3.12 -6.41
CA THR A 40 23.11 -3.78 -5.16
C THR A 40 24.64 -3.77 -5.04
N GLU A 41 25.35 -4.08 -6.13
CA GLU A 41 26.80 -4.09 -6.17
C GLU A 41 27.38 -2.69 -5.89
N ARG A 42 26.78 -1.65 -6.47
CA ARG A 42 27.17 -0.26 -6.25
C ARG A 42 27.02 0.13 -4.77
N VAL A 43 25.89 -0.17 -4.13
CA VAL A 43 25.70 0.12 -2.70
C VAL A 43 26.78 -0.55 -1.86
N ILE A 44 27.05 -1.83 -2.12
CA ILE A 44 28.07 -2.58 -1.40
C ILE A 44 29.47 -1.98 -1.60
N ARG A 45 29.81 -1.54 -2.82
CA ARG A 45 31.09 -0.87 -3.10
C ARG A 45 31.20 0.48 -2.39
N LEU A 46 30.13 1.28 -2.35
CA LEU A 46 30.10 2.54 -1.59
C LEU A 46 30.35 2.30 -0.08
N LEU A 47 29.73 1.26 0.48
CA LEU A 47 29.96 0.85 1.87
C LEU A 47 31.41 0.37 2.11
N LEU A 48 32.00 -0.36 1.16
CA LEU A 48 33.39 -0.82 1.23
C LEU A 48 34.41 0.33 1.16
N GLU A 49 34.11 1.40 0.41
CA GLU A 49 34.92 2.63 0.41
C GLU A 49 34.79 3.45 1.71
N GLY A 50 33.97 2.99 2.66
CA GLY A 50 33.82 3.62 3.97
C GLY A 50 32.72 4.66 4.06
N THR A 51 31.84 4.75 3.05
CA THR A 51 30.63 5.57 3.12
C THR A 51 29.74 5.07 4.24
N ASP A 52 29.28 6.00 5.09
CA ASP A 52 28.32 5.68 6.14
C ASP A 52 26.98 5.24 5.51
N PRO A 53 26.37 4.12 5.93
CA PRO A 53 25.11 3.63 5.35
C PRO A 53 23.98 4.67 5.36
N SER A 54 23.95 5.56 6.37
CA SER A 54 22.96 6.63 6.47
C SER A 54 23.07 7.70 5.38
N LYS A 55 24.18 7.71 4.63
CA LYS A 55 24.48 8.69 3.58
C LYS A 55 24.25 8.21 2.16
N ILE A 56 23.81 6.96 2.00
CA ILE A 56 23.47 6.39 0.70
C ILE A 56 21.94 6.44 0.58
N LEU A 57 21.43 7.31 -0.28
CA LEU A 57 20.00 7.39 -0.58
C LEU A 57 19.69 6.55 -1.82
N CYS A 58 18.87 5.51 -1.67
CA CYS A 58 18.39 4.71 -2.78
C CYS A 58 16.88 4.91 -2.94
N LEU A 59 16.50 5.53 -4.06
CA LEU A 59 15.14 5.84 -4.43
C LEU A 59 14.63 4.80 -5.42
N THR A 60 13.52 4.15 -5.07
CA THR A 60 12.84 3.17 -5.94
C THR A 60 11.40 3.59 -6.22
N TYR A 61 10.83 3.12 -7.33
CA TYR A 61 9.43 3.43 -7.66
C TYR A 61 8.40 2.74 -6.75
N THR A 62 8.65 1.50 -6.33
CA THR A 62 7.70 0.70 -5.52
C THR A 62 8.29 0.26 -4.17
N LYS A 63 7.44 0.09 -3.15
CA LYS A 63 7.84 -0.47 -1.85
C LYS A 63 8.42 -1.89 -1.98
N ALA A 64 7.87 -2.70 -2.90
CA ALA A 64 8.38 -4.04 -3.19
C ALA A 64 9.81 -4.02 -3.75
N ALA A 65 10.12 -3.11 -4.68
CA ALA A 65 11.48 -2.96 -5.20
C ALA A 65 12.48 -2.53 -4.11
N ALA A 66 12.09 -1.60 -3.23
CA ALA A 66 12.88 -1.20 -2.06
C ALA A 66 13.19 -2.41 -1.16
N ALA A 67 12.18 -3.21 -0.81
CA ALA A 67 12.33 -4.38 0.04
C ALA A 67 13.21 -5.47 -0.60
N VAL A 68 13.02 -5.77 -1.89
CA VAL A 68 13.85 -6.73 -2.63
C VAL A 68 15.32 -6.29 -2.64
N MET A 69 15.58 -5.01 -2.89
CA MET A 69 16.92 -4.45 -2.88
C MET A 69 17.56 -4.52 -1.50
N GLN A 70 16.83 -4.10 -0.45
CA GLN A 70 17.29 -4.12 0.93
C GLN A 70 17.64 -5.56 1.38
N ASN A 71 16.77 -6.52 1.09
CA ASN A 71 17.00 -7.94 1.37
C ASN A 71 18.25 -8.46 0.65
N ARG A 72 18.47 -8.08 -0.62
CA ARG A 72 19.66 -8.49 -1.38
C ARG A 72 20.95 -7.94 -0.78
N VAL A 73 20.96 -6.67 -0.35
CA VAL A 73 22.12 -6.07 0.32
C VAL A 73 22.40 -6.81 1.63
N PHE A 74 21.38 -6.98 2.49
CA PHE A 74 21.55 -7.65 3.78
C PHE A 74 21.99 -9.10 3.65
N MET A 75 21.39 -9.87 2.74
CA MET A 75 21.79 -11.26 2.48
C MET A 75 23.26 -11.39 2.08
N ARG A 76 23.76 -10.45 1.26
CA ARG A 76 25.17 -10.47 0.84
C ARG A 76 26.12 -10.05 1.96
N LEU A 77 25.74 -9.04 2.74
CA LEU A 77 26.52 -8.61 3.91
C LEU A 77 26.54 -9.68 5.01
N SER A 78 25.42 -10.38 5.24
CA SER A 78 25.34 -11.47 6.22
C SER A 78 26.18 -12.66 5.80
N GLU A 79 26.20 -13.02 4.50
CA GLU A 79 27.08 -14.05 3.96
C GLU A 79 28.56 -13.71 4.25
N TRP A 80 28.98 -12.46 3.99
CA TRP A 80 30.36 -12.02 4.20
C TRP A 80 30.80 -12.05 5.65
N ALA A 81 29.89 -11.79 6.59
CA ALA A 81 30.20 -11.82 8.02
C ALA A 81 30.67 -13.20 8.49
N VAL A 82 30.16 -14.28 7.88
CA VAL A 82 30.41 -15.67 8.29
C VAL A 82 31.38 -16.46 7.38
N LEU A 83 31.63 -15.98 6.16
CA LEU A 83 32.53 -16.67 5.21
C LEU A 83 33.96 -16.82 5.77
N PRO A 84 34.72 -17.88 5.43
CA PRO A 84 36.16 -17.97 5.71
C PRO A 84 36.97 -16.88 4.97
N ASP A 85 38.13 -16.50 5.52
CA ASP A 85 38.94 -15.38 4.98
C ASP A 85 39.32 -15.55 3.51
N GLU A 86 39.75 -16.73 3.08
CA GLU A 86 40.15 -16.97 1.69
C GLU A 86 38.94 -16.87 0.73
N ALA A 87 37.78 -17.40 1.13
CA ALA A 87 36.55 -17.31 0.35
C ALA A 87 36.03 -15.86 0.25
N LEU A 88 36.13 -15.11 1.34
CA LEU A 88 35.81 -13.67 1.36
C LEU A 88 36.79 -12.88 0.49
N ALA A 89 38.08 -13.20 0.54
CA ALA A 89 39.11 -12.58 -0.27
C ALA A 89 38.86 -12.77 -1.76
N GLU A 90 38.52 -14.00 -2.20
CA GLU A 90 38.13 -14.26 -3.59
C GLU A 90 36.88 -13.50 -4.02
N ARG A 91 35.90 -13.34 -3.12
CA ARG A 91 34.64 -12.66 -3.43
C ARG A 91 34.84 -11.16 -3.62
N LEU A 92 35.68 -10.55 -2.78
CA LEU A 92 36.07 -9.15 -2.87
C LEU A 92 37.03 -8.90 -4.04
N GLU A 93 37.94 -9.83 -4.34
CA GLU A 93 38.82 -9.72 -5.51
C GLU A 93 38.02 -9.69 -6.82
N LYS A 94 36.96 -10.51 -6.93
CA LYS A 94 36.04 -10.44 -8.08
C LYS A 94 35.28 -9.13 -8.17
N LEU A 95 35.01 -8.50 -7.03
CA LEU A 95 34.27 -7.25 -6.93
C LEU A 95 35.17 -6.05 -7.28
N GLU A 96 36.34 -5.94 -6.65
CA GLU A 96 37.23 -4.78 -6.75
C GLU A 96 38.33 -4.95 -7.80
N ARG A 97 38.44 -6.14 -8.41
CA ARG A 97 39.52 -6.54 -9.34
C ARG A 97 40.91 -6.46 -8.70
N ARG A 98 40.96 -6.44 -7.37
CA ARG A 98 42.18 -6.37 -6.57
C ARG A 98 42.01 -7.25 -5.34
N ARG A 99 43.03 -8.06 -5.03
CA ARG A 99 42.99 -8.91 -3.84
C ARG A 99 42.99 -8.05 -2.56
N PRO A 100 42.02 -8.25 -1.63
CA PRO A 100 41.91 -7.42 -0.44
C PRO A 100 42.99 -7.73 0.58
N GLY A 101 43.42 -6.72 1.33
CA GLY A 101 44.25 -6.91 2.53
C GLY A 101 43.42 -7.20 3.78
N ALA A 102 44.08 -7.57 4.89
CA ALA A 102 43.43 -7.90 6.16
C ALA A 102 42.49 -6.79 6.69
N ALA A 103 42.88 -5.51 6.51
CA ALA A 103 42.04 -4.38 6.92
C ALA A 103 40.72 -4.31 6.12
N ARG A 104 40.76 -4.56 4.80
CA ARG A 104 39.57 -4.55 3.94
C ARG A 104 38.65 -5.74 4.26
N LEU A 105 39.21 -6.92 4.56
CA LEU A 105 38.45 -8.08 5.07
C LEU A 105 37.74 -7.76 6.38
N ALA A 106 38.44 -7.13 7.34
CA ALA A 106 37.85 -6.73 8.62
C ALA A 106 36.72 -5.70 8.42
N THR A 107 36.89 -4.73 7.50
CA THR A 107 35.84 -3.79 7.14
C THR A 107 34.62 -4.52 6.57
N ALA A 108 34.81 -5.40 5.58
CA ALA A 108 33.73 -6.16 4.95
C ALA A 108 32.89 -6.95 5.96
N ARG A 109 33.52 -7.61 6.94
CA ARG A 109 32.81 -8.34 8.01
C ARG A 109 31.97 -7.44 8.91
N ARG A 110 32.43 -6.21 9.17
CA ARG A 110 31.72 -5.25 10.03
C ARG A 110 30.57 -4.54 9.33
N LEU A 111 30.50 -4.59 8.00
CA LEU A 111 29.46 -3.89 7.24
C LEU A 111 28.05 -4.37 7.59
N PHE A 112 27.84 -5.65 7.87
CA PHE A 112 26.53 -6.17 8.27
C PHE A 112 26.04 -5.54 9.58
N ALA A 113 26.88 -5.56 10.61
CA ALA A 113 26.57 -4.92 11.90
C ALA A 113 26.37 -3.41 11.75
N ARG A 114 27.25 -2.72 11.02
CA ARG A 114 27.11 -1.28 10.76
C ARG A 114 25.81 -0.92 10.06
N ALA A 115 25.42 -1.70 9.04
CA ALA A 115 24.17 -1.47 8.33
C ALA A 115 22.93 -1.71 9.23
N LEU A 116 23.00 -2.69 10.14
CA LEU A 116 21.92 -3.01 11.09
C LEU A 116 21.81 -1.97 12.22
N GLU A 117 22.94 -1.48 12.72
CA GLU A 117 23.04 -0.48 13.79
C GLU A 117 22.84 0.96 13.30
N THR A 118 22.71 1.16 11.98
CA THR A 118 22.44 2.49 11.41
C THR A 118 21.06 2.97 11.88
N PRO A 119 20.96 4.14 12.55
CA PRO A 119 19.67 4.69 12.96
C PRO A 119 18.74 4.91 11.76
N GLY A 120 17.55 4.31 11.80
CA GLY A 120 16.60 4.32 10.67
C GLY A 120 16.94 3.33 9.54
N GLY A 121 17.99 2.52 9.68
CA GLY A 121 18.42 1.52 8.70
C GLY A 121 19.04 2.11 7.42
N LEU A 122 19.22 1.25 6.42
CA LEU A 122 19.60 1.67 5.06
C LEU A 122 18.48 2.50 4.45
N LYS A 123 18.79 3.69 3.91
CA LYS A 123 17.82 4.57 3.24
C LYS A 123 17.45 4.08 1.84
N ILE A 124 16.87 2.89 1.77
CA ILE A 124 16.31 2.29 0.55
C ILE A 124 14.78 2.41 0.66
N GLN A 125 14.21 3.37 -0.05
CA GLN A 125 12.80 3.72 0.10
C GLN A 125 12.20 4.31 -1.18
N THR A 126 10.88 4.49 -1.19
CA THR A 126 10.22 5.18 -2.32
C THR A 126 10.43 6.68 -2.27
N ILE A 127 10.31 7.35 -3.41
CA ILE A 127 10.40 8.83 -3.49
C ILE A 127 9.36 9.49 -2.57
N HIS A 128 8.14 8.93 -2.51
CA HIS A 128 7.09 9.41 -1.60
C HIS A 128 7.48 9.28 -0.13
N ALA A 129 7.98 8.10 0.30
CA ALA A 129 8.41 7.89 1.69
C ALA A 129 9.57 8.81 2.09
N PHE A 130 10.47 9.10 1.14
CA PHE A 130 11.53 10.08 1.36
C PHE A 130 10.98 11.51 1.52
N CYS A 131 10.04 11.94 0.67
CA CYS A 131 9.39 13.24 0.77
C CYS A 131 8.60 13.39 2.08
N GLU A 132 7.87 12.36 2.48
CA GLU A 132 7.18 12.28 3.78
C GLU A 132 8.16 12.44 4.95
N ALA A 133 9.29 11.72 4.93
CA ALA A 133 10.32 11.85 5.95
C ALA A 133 10.93 13.26 6.02
N ILE A 134 11.15 13.92 4.89
CA ILE A 134 11.60 15.32 4.86
C ILE A 134 10.56 16.25 5.49
N LEU A 135 9.30 16.11 5.10
CA LEU A 135 8.24 16.99 5.57
C LEU A 135 7.98 16.83 7.07
N HIS A 136 8.12 15.62 7.62
CA HIS A 136 8.08 15.41 9.08
C HIS A 136 9.29 16.00 9.81
N GLN A 137 10.45 16.08 9.17
CA GLN A 137 11.65 16.69 9.76
C GLN A 137 11.61 18.22 9.73
N PHE A 138 10.97 18.80 8.70
CA PHE A 138 10.93 20.25 8.46
C PHE A 138 9.51 20.80 8.27
N PRO A 139 8.54 20.50 9.17
CA PRO A 139 7.15 20.87 8.95
C PRO A 139 6.94 22.39 9.01
N LEU A 140 7.71 23.10 9.84
CA LEU A 140 7.61 24.55 10.00
C LEU A 140 8.12 25.28 8.75
N GLU A 141 9.27 24.86 8.22
CA GLU A 141 9.86 25.41 7.00
C GLU A 141 8.97 25.14 5.78
N ALA A 142 8.31 23.98 5.76
CA ALA A 142 7.34 23.59 4.72
C ALA A 142 5.95 24.24 4.89
N ASN A 143 5.71 24.97 5.98
CA ASN A 143 4.42 25.58 6.31
C ASN A 143 3.27 24.55 6.34
N ILE A 144 3.53 23.40 6.96
CA ILE A 144 2.56 22.32 7.19
C ILE A 144 2.37 22.05 8.68
N ALA A 145 1.29 21.35 9.04
CA ALA A 145 1.07 20.93 10.42
C ALA A 145 2.18 19.96 10.87
N GLY A 146 2.75 20.15 12.06
CA GLY A 146 3.81 19.26 12.57
C GLY A 146 3.36 17.81 12.83
N HIS A 147 2.05 17.59 12.96
CA HIS A 147 1.41 16.30 13.16
C HIS A 147 0.59 15.89 11.93
N PHE A 148 1.02 16.30 10.72
CA PHE A 148 0.25 15.98 9.53
C PHE A 148 0.09 14.46 9.38
N GLU A 149 -1.04 14.04 8.84
CA GLU A 149 -1.34 12.64 8.57
C GLU A 149 -1.53 12.45 7.07
N MET A 150 -1.04 11.31 6.58
CA MET A 150 -1.21 10.89 5.19
C MET A 150 -2.61 10.36 4.98
N MET A 151 -3.32 10.95 4.01
CA MET A 151 -4.64 10.49 3.62
C MET A 151 -4.57 9.17 2.88
N ASP A 152 -5.46 8.25 3.25
CA ASP A 152 -5.81 7.12 2.40
C ASP A 152 -6.90 7.51 1.36
N ASP A 153 -7.18 6.59 0.44
CA ASP A 153 -8.16 6.79 -0.63
C ASP A 153 -9.58 7.06 -0.06
N LEU A 154 -9.90 6.54 1.13
CA LEU A 154 -11.20 6.71 1.78
C LEU A 154 -11.36 8.11 2.36
N MET A 155 -10.36 8.57 3.12
CA MET A 155 -10.28 9.91 3.67
C MET A 155 -10.37 10.95 2.54
N GLN A 156 -9.70 10.69 1.42
CA GLN A 156 -9.79 11.51 0.22
C GLN A 156 -11.22 11.58 -0.34
N ALA A 157 -11.87 10.43 -0.55
CA ALA A 157 -13.24 10.40 -1.05
C ALA A 157 -14.21 11.15 -0.13
N ALA A 158 -14.07 10.98 1.19
CA ALA A 158 -14.91 11.65 2.18
C ALA A 158 -14.74 13.19 2.15
N LEU A 159 -13.50 13.68 2.12
CA LEU A 159 -13.19 15.11 2.03
C LEU A 159 -13.69 15.74 0.74
N VAL A 160 -13.55 15.04 -0.39
CA VAL A 160 -14.07 15.48 -1.68
C VAL A 160 -15.59 15.53 -1.66
N GLY A 161 -16.26 14.53 -1.07
CA GLY A 161 -17.71 14.53 -0.89
C GLY A 161 -18.21 15.72 -0.05
N GLU A 162 -17.51 16.06 1.02
CA GLU A 162 -17.79 17.23 1.85
C GLU A 162 -17.56 18.56 1.10
N ALA A 163 -16.45 18.68 0.37
CA ALA A 163 -16.16 19.85 -0.46
C ALA A 163 -17.24 20.08 -1.53
N ARG A 164 -17.68 18.99 -2.18
CA ARG A 164 -18.76 19.03 -3.18
C ARG A 164 -20.09 19.46 -2.57
N ARG A 165 -20.48 18.87 -1.45
CA ARG A 165 -21.73 19.22 -0.78
C ARG A 165 -21.78 20.72 -0.46
N THR A 166 -20.69 21.23 0.11
CA THR A 166 -20.56 22.66 0.45
C THR A 166 -20.59 23.56 -0.78
N LEU A 167 -19.97 23.13 -1.89
CA LEU A 167 -20.03 23.85 -3.17
C LEU A 167 -21.47 23.92 -3.71
N LEU A 168 -22.19 22.80 -3.71
CA LEU A 168 -23.58 22.73 -4.17
C LEU A 168 -24.50 23.58 -3.28
N GLU A 169 -24.36 23.49 -1.96
CA GLU A 169 -25.12 24.32 -1.00
C GLU A 169 -24.90 25.82 -1.27
N THR A 170 -23.67 26.23 -1.57
CA THR A 170 -23.36 27.65 -1.87
C THR A 170 -23.95 28.09 -3.20
N ALA A 171 -23.87 27.23 -4.23
CA ALA A 171 -24.42 27.52 -5.56
C ALA A 171 -25.96 27.65 -5.55
N TYR A 172 -26.65 26.79 -4.80
CA TYR A 172 -28.12 26.84 -4.66
C TYR A 172 -28.59 27.89 -3.66
N GLY A 173 -27.82 28.16 -2.60
CA GLY A 173 -28.18 29.08 -1.52
C GLY A 173 -28.09 30.57 -1.87
N GLY A 174 -27.67 30.92 -3.10
CA GLY A 174 -27.56 32.31 -3.56
C GLY A 174 -26.37 33.08 -2.97
N GLY A 175 -25.38 32.40 -2.41
CA GLY A 175 -24.21 33.02 -1.78
C GLY A 175 -23.21 33.64 -2.76
N ASP A 176 -23.18 33.17 -4.01
CA ASP A 176 -22.31 33.67 -5.08
C ASP A 176 -23.02 33.59 -6.45
N PRO A 177 -23.44 34.73 -7.04
CA PRO A 177 -24.11 34.77 -8.33
C PRO A 177 -23.27 34.22 -9.49
N ALA A 178 -21.95 34.40 -9.46
CA ALA A 178 -21.06 33.92 -10.51
C ALA A 178 -20.94 32.39 -10.45
N LEU A 179 -20.84 31.83 -9.23
CA LEU A 179 -20.85 30.38 -9.03
C LEU A 179 -22.17 29.73 -9.45
N ALA A 180 -23.30 30.36 -9.12
CA ALA A 180 -24.62 29.87 -9.52
C ALA A 180 -24.81 29.88 -11.04
N ALA A 181 -24.37 30.94 -11.73
CA ALA A 181 -24.39 31.01 -13.19
C ALA A 181 -23.48 29.96 -13.83
N ALA A 182 -22.25 29.79 -13.32
CA ALA A 182 -21.33 28.76 -13.79
C ALA A 182 -21.88 27.35 -13.59
N PHE A 183 -22.53 27.09 -12.45
CA PHE A 183 -23.21 25.82 -12.17
C PHE A 183 -24.32 25.53 -13.19
N ALA A 184 -25.16 26.52 -13.48
CA ALA A 184 -26.25 26.39 -14.45
C ALA A 184 -25.73 26.12 -15.88
N ASP A 185 -24.70 26.86 -16.33
CA ASP A 185 -24.10 26.69 -17.66
C ASP A 185 -23.50 25.28 -17.83
N VAL A 186 -22.79 24.77 -16.82
CA VAL A 186 -22.19 23.43 -16.84
C VAL A 186 -23.27 22.33 -16.81
N LEU A 187 -24.29 22.48 -15.95
CA LEU A 187 -25.39 21.53 -15.85
C LEU A 187 -26.20 21.47 -17.15
N GLN A 188 -26.45 22.61 -17.80
CA GLN A 188 -27.14 22.67 -19.08
C GLN A 188 -26.34 22.00 -20.20
N ALA A 189 -25.01 22.10 -20.18
CA ALA A 189 -24.15 21.53 -21.23
C ALA A 189 -23.93 20.01 -21.11
N ALA A 190 -23.90 19.45 -19.89
CA ALA A 190 -23.46 18.08 -19.65
C ALA A 190 -24.39 17.21 -18.78
N GLY A 191 -25.43 17.79 -18.18
CA GLY A 191 -26.28 17.10 -17.22
C GLY A 191 -25.57 16.74 -15.91
N GLU A 192 -26.29 16.04 -15.02
CA GLU A 192 -25.81 15.68 -13.68
C GLU A 192 -24.59 14.76 -13.72
N THR A 193 -24.64 13.69 -14.54
CA THR A 193 -23.52 12.76 -14.70
C THR A 193 -22.28 13.45 -15.27
N GLY A 194 -22.48 14.38 -16.21
CA GLY A 194 -21.39 15.15 -16.81
C GLY A 194 -20.72 16.09 -15.82
N LEU A 195 -21.51 16.80 -15.01
CA LEU A 195 -21.00 17.62 -13.90
C LEU A 195 -20.22 16.77 -12.89
N GLN A 196 -20.79 15.64 -12.45
CA GLN A 196 -20.10 14.75 -11.51
C GLN A 196 -18.75 14.31 -12.07
N SER A 197 -18.71 13.87 -13.33
CA SER A 197 -17.47 13.45 -13.99
C SER A 197 -16.43 14.56 -14.11
N LEU A 198 -16.87 15.81 -14.34
CA LEU A 198 -15.99 17.00 -14.35
C LEU A 198 -15.36 17.22 -12.98
N LEU A 199 -16.17 17.20 -11.91
CA LEU A 199 -15.69 17.42 -10.54
C LEU A 199 -14.81 16.27 -10.05
N ASP A 200 -15.07 15.03 -10.47
CA ASP A 200 -14.20 13.87 -10.21
C ASP A 200 -12.83 14.05 -10.87
N GLU A 201 -12.81 14.38 -12.17
CA GLU A 201 -11.57 14.55 -12.91
C GLU A 201 -10.77 15.78 -12.45
N ALA A 202 -11.46 16.83 -12.01
CA ALA A 202 -10.84 18.03 -11.45
C ALA A 202 -10.03 17.73 -10.18
N VAL A 203 -10.56 16.90 -9.28
CA VAL A 203 -9.83 16.47 -8.08
C VAL A 203 -8.62 15.60 -8.46
N GLY A 204 -8.81 14.69 -9.42
CA GLY A 204 -7.74 13.82 -9.92
C GLY A 204 -6.58 14.59 -10.56
N ARG A 205 -6.83 15.77 -11.12
CA ARG A 205 -5.83 16.63 -11.79
C ARG A 205 -5.55 17.94 -11.05
N ARG A 206 -5.83 17.98 -9.74
CA ARG A 206 -5.84 19.22 -8.94
C ARG A 206 -4.55 20.03 -9.03
N ASN A 207 -3.37 19.41 -9.04
CA ASN A 207 -2.11 20.15 -9.03
C ASN A 207 -1.85 20.85 -10.37
N GLY A 208 -2.01 20.11 -11.48
CA GLY A 208 -1.93 20.70 -12.81
C GLY A 208 -2.97 21.82 -13.00
N LEU A 209 -4.20 21.61 -12.52
CA LEU A 209 -5.25 22.62 -12.55
C LEU A 209 -4.94 23.83 -11.68
N GLN A 210 -4.35 23.66 -10.49
CA GLN A 210 -3.96 24.77 -9.63
C GLN A 210 -2.87 25.64 -10.26
N LEU A 211 -1.87 25.02 -10.90
CA LEU A 211 -0.84 25.75 -11.65
C LEU A 211 -1.46 26.50 -12.83
N TYR A 212 -2.36 25.85 -13.57
CA TYR A 212 -3.07 26.46 -14.69
C TYR A 212 -3.97 27.62 -14.25
N LEU A 213 -4.73 27.46 -13.15
CA LEU A 213 -5.57 28.50 -12.56
C LEU A 213 -4.75 29.68 -12.04
N ALA A 214 -3.56 29.42 -11.48
CA ALA A 214 -2.64 30.47 -11.03
C ALA A 214 -2.12 31.29 -12.21
N GLU A 215 -1.72 30.64 -13.30
CA GLU A 215 -1.24 31.31 -14.52
C GLU A 215 -2.34 32.09 -15.24
N LEU A 216 -3.57 31.55 -15.30
CA LEU A 216 -4.72 32.28 -15.84
C LEU A 216 -5.13 33.48 -14.97
N GLY A 217 -4.77 33.48 -13.69
CA GLY A 217 -5.21 34.49 -12.74
C GLY A 217 -6.70 34.37 -12.36
N VAL A 218 -7.26 35.49 -11.89
CA VAL A 218 -8.61 35.54 -11.29
C VAL A 218 -9.44 36.65 -11.95
N GLY A 219 -10.76 36.45 -12.03
CA GLY A 219 -11.68 37.45 -12.56
C GLY A 219 -11.44 37.78 -14.03
N THR A 220 -11.30 39.06 -14.37
CA THR A 220 -11.14 39.55 -15.75
C THR A 220 -9.87 39.03 -16.43
N HIS A 221 -8.77 38.88 -15.67
CA HIS A 221 -7.50 38.36 -16.21
C HIS A 221 -7.66 36.94 -16.75
N ARG A 222 -8.45 36.09 -16.07
CA ARG A 222 -8.75 34.71 -16.51
C ARG A 222 -9.50 34.70 -17.84
N VAL A 223 -10.45 35.62 -18.00
CA VAL A 223 -11.22 35.76 -19.23
C VAL A 223 -10.28 36.18 -20.36
N GLU A 224 -9.50 37.24 -20.18
CA GLU A 224 -8.56 37.76 -21.18
C GLU A 224 -7.50 36.72 -21.58
N ALA A 225 -6.90 36.03 -20.62
CA ALA A 225 -5.87 35.02 -20.86
C ALA A 225 -6.40 33.84 -21.68
N LEU A 226 -7.61 33.34 -21.37
CA LEU A 226 -8.20 32.23 -22.10
C LEU A 226 -8.64 32.64 -23.51
N HIS A 227 -9.23 33.84 -23.69
CA HIS A 227 -9.57 34.35 -25.02
C HIS A 227 -8.30 34.51 -25.88
N ARG A 228 -7.25 35.11 -25.33
CA ARG A 228 -5.95 35.28 -26.02
C ARG A 228 -5.31 33.94 -26.41
N ALA A 229 -5.36 32.94 -25.53
CA ALA A 229 -4.80 31.62 -25.80
C ALA A 229 -5.47 30.92 -26.99
N PHE A 230 -6.73 31.23 -27.25
CA PHE A 230 -7.44 30.76 -28.44
C PHE A 230 -7.38 31.76 -29.59
N GLY A 231 -6.83 32.97 -29.43
CA GLY A 231 -6.75 34.01 -30.46
C GLY A 231 -8.04 34.82 -30.65
N PHE A 232 -8.82 35.00 -29.57
CA PHE A 232 -10.00 35.86 -29.53
C PHE A 232 -9.71 37.15 -28.74
N GLU A 233 -10.41 38.21 -29.11
CA GLU A 233 -10.48 39.42 -28.29
C GLU A 233 -11.38 39.18 -27.05
N PRO A 234 -11.13 39.85 -25.91
CA PRO A 234 -11.86 39.61 -24.66
C PRO A 234 -13.38 39.87 -24.72
N ASP A 235 -13.83 40.67 -25.69
CA ASP A 235 -15.22 41.05 -25.91
C ASP A 235 -15.87 40.37 -27.13
N ALA A 236 -15.18 39.40 -27.75
CA ALA A 236 -15.66 38.68 -28.93
C ALA A 236 -17.02 38.02 -28.67
N ARG A 237 -17.99 38.24 -29.58
CA ARG A 237 -19.32 37.62 -29.52
C ARG A 237 -19.52 36.64 -30.66
N GLU A 238 -20.39 35.66 -30.41
CA GLU A 238 -20.81 34.71 -31.45
C GLU A 238 -21.48 35.43 -32.64
N ASP A 239 -22.16 36.56 -32.40
CA ASP A 239 -22.78 37.37 -33.45
C ASP A 239 -21.74 38.02 -34.39
N ASP A 240 -20.59 38.46 -33.88
CA ASP A 240 -19.54 39.12 -34.66
C ASP A 240 -18.87 38.12 -35.62
N LEU A 241 -18.53 36.94 -35.09
CA LEU A 241 -17.97 35.84 -35.89
C LEU A 241 -18.96 35.32 -36.94
N LEU A 242 -20.26 35.34 -36.64
CA LEU A 242 -21.27 34.95 -37.63
C LEU A 242 -21.43 36.01 -38.73
N ALA A 243 -21.26 37.29 -38.41
CA ALA A 243 -21.28 38.37 -39.40
C ALA A 243 -20.13 38.26 -40.42
N ASP A 244 -18.99 37.70 -40.03
CA ASP A 244 -17.87 37.41 -40.95
C ASP A 244 -18.17 36.23 -41.90
N LEU A 245 -19.09 35.34 -41.52
CA LEU A 245 -19.52 34.20 -42.34
C LEU A 245 -20.76 34.50 -43.18
N TRP A 246 -21.47 35.59 -42.86
CA TRP A 246 -22.75 35.95 -43.45
C TRP A 246 -22.87 37.46 -43.68
N PRO A 247 -23.15 37.91 -44.93
CA PRO A 247 -23.53 37.13 -46.11
C PRO A 247 -22.37 36.34 -46.73
N VAL A 248 -22.68 35.32 -47.55
CA VAL A 248 -21.68 34.55 -48.33
C VAL A 248 -21.45 35.27 -49.65
N PRO A 249 -20.39 36.11 -49.78
CA PRO A 249 -20.23 37.02 -50.93
C PRO A 249 -20.09 36.32 -52.28
N GLU A 250 -19.63 35.07 -52.30
CA GLU A 250 -19.48 34.26 -53.50
C GLU A 250 -20.82 33.92 -54.18
N PHE A 251 -21.93 33.99 -53.44
CA PHE A 251 -23.26 33.64 -53.96
C PHE A 251 -24.25 34.79 -53.76
N SER A 252 -24.33 35.67 -54.75
CA SER A 252 -25.34 36.73 -54.80
C SER A 252 -26.75 36.17 -55.02
N ASP A 253 -27.76 36.94 -54.65
CA ASP A 253 -29.17 36.55 -54.81
C ASP A 253 -29.53 36.27 -56.29
N ASP A 254 -28.93 37.03 -57.21
CA ASP A 254 -29.05 36.83 -58.66
C ASP A 254 -28.43 35.48 -59.10
N ALA A 255 -27.29 35.09 -58.53
CA ALA A 255 -26.65 33.81 -58.82
C ALA A 255 -27.47 32.63 -58.28
N LEU A 256 -28.08 32.79 -57.10
CA LEU A 256 -28.98 31.79 -56.51
C LEU A 256 -30.26 31.61 -57.33
N ASP A 257 -30.86 32.70 -57.82
CA ASP A 257 -32.03 32.64 -58.71
C ASP A 257 -31.70 32.00 -60.06
N LEU A 258 -30.49 32.27 -60.60
CA LEU A 258 -30.02 31.63 -61.82
C LEU A 258 -29.93 30.10 -61.65
N ILE A 259 -29.42 29.61 -60.51
CA ILE A 259 -29.34 28.17 -60.20
C ILE A 259 -30.74 27.55 -60.07
N LEU A 260 -31.68 28.25 -59.43
CA LEU A 260 -33.07 27.81 -59.28
C LEU A 260 -33.82 27.75 -60.62
N SER A 261 -33.45 28.58 -61.60
CA SER A 261 -34.10 28.63 -62.92
C SER A 261 -33.79 27.45 -63.86
N ILE A 262 -32.81 26.58 -63.50
CA ILE A 262 -32.35 25.47 -64.35
C ILE A 262 -33.40 24.33 -64.39
N PRO A 263 -34.03 24.01 -65.54
CA PRO A 263 -35.20 23.12 -65.55
C PRO A 263 -34.88 21.63 -65.39
N LYS A 264 -33.66 21.15 -65.74
CA LYS A 264 -33.25 19.74 -65.60
C LYS A 264 -31.76 19.59 -65.28
N GLY A 265 -31.44 18.66 -64.37
CA GLY A 265 -30.06 18.21 -64.13
C GLY A 265 -29.28 18.99 -63.06
N ALA A 266 -29.92 19.78 -62.19
CA ALA A 266 -29.26 20.61 -61.17
C ALA A 266 -29.84 20.46 -59.75
N SER A 267 -30.53 19.36 -59.42
CA SER A 267 -31.28 19.21 -58.17
C SER A 267 -30.48 19.50 -56.89
N ARG A 268 -29.21 19.07 -56.83
CA ARG A 268 -28.34 19.32 -55.66
C ARG A 268 -27.95 20.80 -55.50
N ALA A 269 -27.66 21.48 -56.60
CA ALA A 269 -27.37 22.90 -56.60
C ALA A 269 -28.64 23.73 -56.32
N GLN A 270 -29.81 23.27 -56.77
CA GLN A 270 -31.11 23.87 -56.45
C GLN A 270 -31.44 23.70 -54.97
N ASP A 271 -31.21 22.52 -54.38
CA ASP A 271 -31.37 22.30 -52.95
C ASP A 271 -30.42 23.23 -52.15
N PHE A 272 -29.16 23.37 -52.58
CA PHE A 272 -28.22 24.31 -51.98
C PHE A 272 -28.70 25.77 -52.04
N ALA A 273 -29.11 26.24 -53.22
CA ALA A 273 -29.61 27.61 -53.39
C ALA A 273 -30.88 27.87 -52.56
N LEU A 274 -31.76 26.88 -52.45
CA LEU A 274 -32.97 26.96 -51.64
C LEU A 274 -32.67 26.99 -50.14
N GLN A 275 -31.62 26.31 -49.68
CA GLN A 275 -31.15 26.41 -48.29
C GLN A 275 -30.58 27.81 -48.00
N LEU A 276 -29.76 28.37 -48.89
CA LEU A 276 -29.23 29.74 -48.71
C LEU A 276 -30.33 30.81 -48.71
N LYS A 277 -31.37 30.69 -49.55
CA LYS A 277 -32.54 31.59 -49.50
C LYS A 277 -33.41 31.43 -48.25
N ARG A 278 -33.39 30.26 -47.59
CA ARG A 278 -34.04 30.09 -46.27
C ARG A 278 -33.28 30.83 -45.17
N LEU A 279 -31.97 31.04 -45.34
CA LEU A 279 -31.09 31.71 -44.37
C LEU A 279 -31.46 33.18 -44.17
N GLU A 280 -31.97 33.86 -45.21
CA GLU A 280 -32.49 35.24 -45.10
C GLU A 280 -33.71 35.37 -44.18
N LYS A 281 -34.48 34.29 -44.00
CA LYS A 281 -35.67 34.25 -43.14
C LYS A 281 -35.37 33.77 -41.72
N ALA A 282 -34.15 33.31 -41.45
CA ALA A 282 -33.74 32.81 -40.14
C ALA A 282 -33.45 33.98 -39.18
N SER A 283 -34.23 34.07 -38.10
CA SER A 283 -34.13 35.19 -37.14
C SER A 283 -33.11 34.95 -36.03
N GLY A 284 -32.85 33.67 -35.68
CA GLY A 284 -31.96 33.30 -34.58
C GLY A 284 -30.58 32.80 -35.02
N LEU A 285 -29.57 33.04 -34.19
CA LEU A 285 -28.21 32.50 -34.34
C LEU A 285 -28.18 30.97 -34.57
N PRO A 286 -28.95 30.13 -33.82
CA PRO A 286 -28.94 28.68 -34.01
C PRO A 286 -29.48 28.26 -35.38
N ASP A 287 -30.49 28.98 -35.88
CA ASP A 287 -31.11 28.69 -37.18
C ASP A 287 -30.15 29.03 -38.33
N LYS A 288 -29.45 30.17 -38.23
CA LYS A 288 -28.43 30.56 -39.22
C LYS A 288 -27.29 29.54 -39.30
N ILE A 289 -26.78 29.10 -38.14
CA ILE A 289 -25.74 28.05 -38.06
C ILE A 289 -26.25 26.72 -38.66
N ALA A 290 -27.48 26.33 -38.35
CA ALA A 290 -28.07 25.08 -38.85
C ALA A 290 -28.17 25.07 -40.38
N VAL A 291 -28.56 26.21 -40.98
CA VAL A 291 -28.67 26.33 -42.43
C VAL A 291 -27.28 26.37 -43.10
N LEU A 292 -26.30 27.11 -42.55
CA LEU A 292 -24.92 27.10 -43.07
C LEU A 292 -24.32 25.69 -43.06
N ARG A 293 -24.51 24.96 -41.97
CA ARG A 293 -24.09 23.55 -41.86
C ARG A 293 -24.80 22.67 -42.87
N ALA A 294 -26.12 22.80 -43.03
CA ALA A 294 -26.89 22.00 -43.99
C ALA A 294 -26.52 22.30 -45.44
N ALA A 295 -26.16 23.55 -45.75
CA ALA A 295 -25.76 24.00 -47.08
C ALA A 295 -24.37 23.45 -47.45
N PHE A 296 -23.34 23.70 -46.63
CA PHE A 296 -21.94 23.48 -47.00
C PHE A 296 -21.30 22.22 -46.41
N LEU A 297 -21.81 21.65 -45.31
CA LEU A 297 -21.16 20.54 -44.60
C LEU A 297 -21.96 19.23 -44.74
N LYS A 298 -21.25 18.10 -44.67
CA LYS A 298 -21.82 16.75 -44.56
C LYS A 298 -22.35 16.51 -43.13
N SER A 299 -23.09 15.42 -42.93
CA SER A 299 -23.50 14.98 -41.59
C SER A 299 -22.30 14.70 -40.67
N THR A 300 -21.15 14.31 -41.25
CA THR A 300 -19.87 14.08 -40.56
C THR A 300 -19.16 15.37 -40.13
N GLY A 301 -19.56 16.54 -40.64
CA GLY A 301 -18.92 17.83 -40.38
C GLY A 301 -17.93 18.30 -41.45
N GLU A 302 -17.47 17.41 -42.33
CA GLU A 302 -16.57 17.74 -43.45
C GLU A 302 -17.27 18.60 -44.52
N PRO A 303 -16.54 19.42 -45.28
CA PRO A 303 -17.09 20.19 -46.38
C PRO A 303 -17.60 19.26 -47.49
N LYS A 304 -18.73 19.63 -48.09
CA LYS A 304 -19.18 19.02 -49.34
C LYS A 304 -18.22 19.46 -50.45
N SER A 305 -17.98 18.61 -51.44
CA SER A 305 -17.19 19.00 -52.61
C SER A 305 -18.05 19.75 -53.61
N GLY A 306 -17.51 20.84 -54.17
CA GLY A 306 -18.07 21.59 -55.29
C GLY A 306 -18.36 20.68 -56.48
N SER A 307 -17.50 19.69 -56.76
CA SER A 307 -17.71 18.69 -57.81
C SER A 307 -18.92 17.76 -57.58
N TYR A 308 -19.34 17.59 -56.33
CA TYR A 308 -20.51 16.77 -55.96
C TYR A 308 -21.82 17.56 -56.06
N VAL A 309 -21.77 18.87 -55.80
CA VAL A 309 -22.92 19.79 -55.81
C VAL A 309 -23.13 20.39 -57.21
N CYS A 310 -22.05 20.71 -57.93
CA CYS A 310 -22.06 21.26 -59.27
C CYS A 310 -22.41 20.18 -60.30
N SER A 311 -23.38 20.48 -61.18
CA SER A 311 -23.67 19.63 -62.33
C SER A 311 -23.16 20.28 -63.62
N ALA A 312 -23.05 19.50 -64.70
CA ALA A 312 -22.62 20.01 -66.00
C ALA A 312 -23.49 21.19 -66.52
N ALA A 313 -24.76 21.26 -66.08
CA ALA A 313 -25.66 22.37 -66.41
C ALA A 313 -25.34 23.64 -65.60
N VAL A 314 -24.95 23.50 -64.33
CA VAL A 314 -24.52 24.61 -63.45
C VAL A 314 -23.17 25.15 -63.90
N LYS A 315 -22.20 24.27 -64.21
CA LYS A 315 -20.85 24.63 -64.70
C LYS A 315 -20.86 25.44 -66.00
N LYS A 316 -21.90 25.29 -66.83
CA LYS A 316 -22.07 26.06 -68.08
C LYS A 316 -22.52 27.50 -67.82
N LEU A 317 -23.27 27.72 -66.74
CA LEU A 317 -23.83 29.02 -66.36
C LEU A 317 -22.92 29.78 -65.39
N LEU A 318 -22.24 29.05 -64.50
CA LEU A 318 -21.30 29.55 -63.50
C LEU A 318 -20.01 28.70 -63.59
N PRO A 319 -19.03 29.11 -64.42
CA PRO A 319 -17.80 28.34 -64.66
C PRO A 319 -16.93 28.18 -63.39
N GLU A 320 -16.99 29.17 -62.49
CA GLU A 320 -16.19 29.28 -61.26
C GLU A 320 -16.89 28.65 -60.04
N PHE A 321 -18.11 28.13 -60.21
CA PHE A 321 -18.95 27.62 -59.10
C PHE A 321 -18.24 26.55 -58.25
N GLU A 322 -17.48 25.64 -58.85
CA GLU A 322 -16.78 24.58 -58.11
C GLU A 322 -15.72 25.17 -57.16
N GLU A 323 -14.94 26.13 -57.64
CA GLU A 323 -13.86 26.78 -56.89
C GLU A 323 -14.41 27.75 -55.83
N GLU A 324 -15.44 28.53 -56.19
CA GLU A 324 -16.18 29.40 -55.27
C GLU A 324 -16.88 28.60 -54.17
N PHE A 325 -17.49 27.46 -54.51
CA PHE A 325 -18.14 26.59 -53.52
C PHE A 325 -17.13 25.95 -52.57
N ASP A 326 -16.03 25.39 -53.06
CA ASP A 326 -15.02 24.77 -52.21
C ASP A 326 -14.36 25.82 -51.28
N THR A 327 -14.12 27.04 -51.79
CA THR A 327 -13.61 28.17 -50.99
C THR A 327 -14.61 28.60 -49.91
N ALA A 328 -15.89 28.79 -50.27
CA ALA A 328 -16.93 29.14 -49.31
C ALA A 328 -17.18 28.03 -48.29
N ALA A 329 -17.15 26.76 -48.70
CA ALA A 329 -17.30 25.60 -47.82
C ALA A 329 -16.17 25.52 -46.80
N ALA A 330 -14.91 25.74 -47.22
CA ALA A 330 -13.76 25.79 -46.31
C ALA A 330 -13.85 26.97 -45.33
N ARG A 331 -14.25 28.16 -45.80
CA ARG A 331 -14.46 29.33 -44.92
C ARG A 331 -15.57 29.07 -43.90
N VAL A 332 -16.69 28.48 -44.33
CA VAL A 332 -17.81 28.13 -43.45
C VAL A 332 -17.41 27.04 -42.46
N GLU A 333 -16.66 26.02 -42.86
CA GLU A 333 -16.12 25.00 -41.96
C GLU A 333 -15.25 25.63 -40.87
N MET A 334 -14.24 26.42 -41.27
CA MET A 334 -13.32 27.08 -40.34
C MET A 334 -14.07 28.05 -39.42
N GLY A 335 -15.00 28.84 -39.95
CA GLY A 335 -15.78 29.80 -39.16
C GLY A 335 -16.76 29.16 -38.19
N LEU A 336 -17.44 28.09 -38.60
CA LEU A 336 -18.32 27.33 -37.71
C LEU A 336 -17.51 26.61 -36.62
N ASP A 337 -16.31 26.14 -36.92
CA ASP A 337 -15.40 25.59 -35.91
C ASP A 337 -14.95 26.69 -34.93
N ARG A 338 -14.64 27.89 -35.44
CA ARG A 338 -14.28 29.06 -34.63
C ARG A 338 -15.40 29.53 -33.70
N LEU A 339 -16.64 29.49 -34.16
CA LEU A 339 -17.83 29.74 -33.32
C LEU A 339 -17.95 28.71 -32.18
N LYS A 340 -17.70 27.43 -32.49
CA LYS A 340 -17.68 26.38 -31.45
C LYS A 340 -16.54 26.59 -30.46
N GLU A 341 -15.36 27.03 -30.92
CA GLU A 341 -14.23 27.36 -30.04
C GLU A 341 -14.57 28.49 -29.07
N LEU A 342 -15.21 29.57 -29.53
CA LEU A 342 -15.65 30.65 -28.64
C LEU A 342 -16.66 30.15 -27.60
N ARG A 343 -17.61 29.31 -28.02
CA ARG A 343 -18.57 28.67 -27.11
C ARG A 343 -17.88 27.75 -26.10
N LEU A 344 -16.86 27.00 -26.54
CA LEU A 344 -16.05 26.14 -25.70
C LEU A 344 -15.27 26.95 -24.67
N VAL A 345 -14.70 28.10 -25.04
CA VAL A 345 -14.04 29.05 -24.13
C VAL A 345 -14.99 29.51 -23.04
N ARG A 346 -16.22 29.94 -23.38
CA ARG A 346 -17.23 30.34 -22.39
C ARG A 346 -17.56 29.20 -21.41
N LEU A 347 -17.80 27.99 -21.91
CA LEU A 347 -18.09 26.82 -21.07
C LEU A 347 -16.91 26.45 -20.18
N ASN A 348 -15.68 26.63 -20.66
CA ASN A 348 -14.47 26.41 -19.89
C ASN A 348 -14.27 27.45 -18.79
N LEU A 349 -14.64 28.72 -19.01
CA LEU A 349 -14.65 29.72 -17.93
C LEU A 349 -15.61 29.31 -16.82
N ALA A 350 -16.83 28.87 -17.16
CA ALA A 350 -17.79 28.36 -16.18
C ALA A 350 -17.25 27.12 -15.44
N ALA A 351 -16.70 26.15 -16.17
CA ALA A 351 -16.10 24.95 -15.58
C ALA A 351 -14.93 25.30 -14.64
N LEU A 352 -14.02 26.18 -15.05
CA LEU A 352 -12.87 26.61 -14.24
C LEU A 352 -13.31 27.36 -12.98
N THR A 353 -14.39 28.13 -13.02
CA THR A 353 -14.97 28.75 -11.82
C THR A 353 -15.47 27.71 -10.81
N LEU A 354 -16.17 26.65 -11.27
CA LEU A 354 -16.57 25.55 -10.39
C LEU A 354 -15.37 24.78 -9.84
N ILE A 355 -14.39 24.47 -10.70
CA ILE A 355 -13.18 23.74 -10.35
C ILE A 355 -12.37 24.50 -9.30
N ASP A 356 -12.12 25.80 -9.52
CA ASP A 356 -11.36 26.64 -8.59
C ASP A 356 -12.04 26.67 -7.21
N ASN A 357 -13.37 26.86 -7.17
CA ASN A 357 -14.12 26.83 -5.91
C ASN A 357 -14.08 25.46 -5.22
N LEU A 358 -14.18 24.36 -5.97
CA LEU A 358 -14.06 23.00 -5.43
C LEU A 358 -12.66 22.75 -4.84
N LEU A 359 -11.62 23.07 -5.60
CA LEU A 359 -10.23 22.83 -5.22
C LEU A 359 -9.81 23.68 -4.01
N GLN A 360 -10.28 24.93 -3.92
CA GLN A 360 -10.07 25.78 -2.74
C GLN A 360 -10.72 25.17 -1.49
N ARG A 361 -11.98 24.74 -1.57
CA ARG A 361 -12.67 24.10 -0.43
C ARG A 361 -11.98 22.81 0.00
N TYR A 362 -11.59 21.98 -0.96
CA TYR A 362 -10.87 20.75 -0.70
C TYR A 362 -9.52 21.02 -0.02
N HIS A 363 -8.77 22.02 -0.49
CA HIS A 363 -7.50 22.46 0.11
C HIS A 363 -7.68 22.98 1.53
N ASP A 364 -8.71 23.79 1.78
CA ASP A 364 -9.04 24.31 3.11
C ASP A 364 -9.40 23.20 4.09
N LEU A 365 -10.21 22.22 3.67
CA LEU A 365 -10.57 21.07 4.50
C LEU A 365 -9.32 20.24 4.87
N LYS A 366 -8.44 19.96 3.90
CA LYS A 366 -7.17 19.29 4.13
C LYS A 366 -6.30 20.06 5.12
N ARG A 367 -6.14 21.36 4.90
CA ARG A 367 -5.33 22.23 5.76
C ARG A 367 -5.85 22.29 7.20
N ARG A 368 -7.18 22.39 7.39
CA ARG A 368 -7.81 22.42 8.73
C ARG A 368 -7.60 21.12 9.50
N ARG A 369 -7.58 19.98 8.82
CA ARG A 369 -7.39 18.66 9.44
C ARG A 369 -5.92 18.22 9.51
N GLY A 370 -4.99 19.00 8.92
CA GLY A 370 -3.57 18.64 8.88
C GLY A 370 -3.30 17.45 7.96
N PHE A 371 -4.05 17.30 6.87
CA PHE A 371 -3.92 16.16 5.98
C PHE A 371 -3.13 16.47 4.71
N LEU A 372 -2.30 15.51 4.29
CA LEU A 372 -1.57 15.52 3.02
C LEU A 372 -1.85 14.25 2.23
N ASP A 373 -1.84 14.36 0.91
CA ASP A 373 -1.89 13.21 -0.01
C ASP A 373 -0.53 12.96 -0.68
N PHE A 374 -0.39 11.86 -1.43
CA PHE A 374 0.88 11.47 -2.05
C PHE A 374 1.45 12.53 -3.01
N GLU A 375 0.59 13.28 -3.67
CA GLU A 375 1.00 14.31 -4.63
C GLU A 375 1.47 15.58 -3.89
N ASP A 376 0.78 15.94 -2.79
CA ASP A 376 1.22 17.03 -1.91
C ASP A 376 2.62 16.77 -1.37
N LEU A 377 2.94 15.51 -1.02
CA LEU A 377 4.29 15.18 -0.52
C LEU A 377 5.37 15.64 -1.49
N ILE A 378 5.19 15.39 -2.79
CA ILE A 378 6.15 15.78 -3.82
C ILE A 378 6.15 17.31 -3.98
N THR A 379 4.99 17.92 -4.21
CA THR A 379 4.90 19.36 -4.49
C THR A 379 5.33 20.22 -3.29
N ARG A 380 4.98 19.83 -2.06
CA ARG A 380 5.43 20.53 -0.84
C ARG A 380 6.93 20.36 -0.62
N THR A 381 7.50 19.20 -0.92
CA THR A 381 8.95 18.99 -0.83
C THR A 381 9.68 19.83 -1.86
N VAL A 382 9.19 19.89 -3.11
CA VAL A 382 9.74 20.79 -4.14
C VAL A 382 9.66 22.25 -3.69
N ALA A 383 8.50 22.69 -3.19
CA ALA A 383 8.32 24.07 -2.71
C ALA A 383 9.24 24.39 -1.51
N LEU A 384 9.46 23.43 -0.61
CA LEU A 384 10.39 23.56 0.52
C LEU A 384 11.84 23.73 0.01
N LEU A 385 12.29 22.88 -0.91
CA LEU A 385 13.65 22.90 -1.45
C LEU A 385 13.90 24.13 -2.33
N ALA A 386 12.88 24.62 -3.04
CA ALA A 386 12.97 25.82 -3.86
C ALA A 386 13.01 27.13 -3.05
N ARG A 387 12.64 27.10 -1.77
CA ARG A 387 12.47 28.32 -0.97
C ARG A 387 13.82 28.89 -0.56
N ASN A 388 14.09 30.15 -0.92
CA ASN A 388 15.32 30.86 -0.54
C ASN A 388 15.53 30.84 1.00
N GLY A 389 16.75 30.49 1.43
CA GLY A 389 17.13 30.33 2.83
C GLY A 389 16.71 28.99 3.45
N ALA A 390 15.43 28.62 3.37
CA ALA A 390 14.93 27.36 3.92
C ALA A 390 15.45 26.14 3.14
N GLY A 391 15.46 26.19 1.81
CA GLY A 391 16.02 25.15 0.95
C GLY A 391 17.50 24.91 1.22
N GLN A 392 18.29 25.99 1.34
CA GLN A 392 19.72 25.92 1.70
C GLN A 392 19.94 25.40 3.13
N TRP A 393 19.04 25.70 4.07
CA TRP A 393 19.10 25.17 5.44
C TRP A 393 18.76 23.67 5.48
N VAL A 394 17.71 23.27 4.77
CA VAL A 394 17.30 21.86 4.62
C VAL A 394 18.40 21.10 3.91
N GLN A 395 18.91 21.61 2.79
CA GLN A 395 20.09 21.09 2.11
C GLN A 395 21.24 21.01 3.12
N TYR A 396 21.69 22.07 3.78
CA TYR A 396 22.77 22.01 4.80
C TYR A 396 22.58 20.92 5.88
N LYS A 397 21.35 20.75 6.38
CA LYS A 397 21.01 19.71 7.36
C LYS A 397 21.06 18.31 6.75
N LEU A 398 20.59 18.16 5.51
CA LEU A 398 20.65 16.93 4.71
C LEU A 398 22.05 16.68 4.14
N ASP A 399 22.88 17.71 3.94
CA ASP A 399 24.21 17.73 3.32
C ASP A 399 25.26 17.19 4.29
N ARG A 400 24.93 17.20 5.59
CA ARG A 400 25.60 16.37 6.59
C ARG A 400 25.28 14.86 6.44
N GLY A 401 24.27 14.48 5.65
CA GLY A 401 23.61 13.17 5.68
C GLY A 401 23.31 12.47 4.34
N ILE A 402 23.66 13.00 3.16
CA ILE A 402 23.57 12.29 1.86
C ILE A 402 24.81 12.60 1.01
N ASP A 403 25.59 11.57 0.67
CA ASP A 403 26.77 11.69 -0.21
C ASP A 403 26.50 11.04 -1.59
N HIS A 404 25.56 10.08 -1.66
CA HIS A 404 25.26 9.36 -2.91
C HIS A 404 23.76 9.18 -3.09
N ILE A 405 23.27 9.43 -4.31
CA ILE A 405 21.88 9.21 -4.71
C ILE A 405 21.84 8.14 -5.79
N LEU A 406 21.05 7.10 -5.58
CA LEU A 406 20.81 6.01 -6.53
C LEU A 406 19.32 5.97 -6.86
N VAL A 407 18.97 5.99 -8.15
CA VAL A 407 17.60 5.97 -8.64
C VAL A 407 17.38 4.70 -9.46
N ASP A 408 16.47 3.85 -9.02
CA ASP A 408 16.02 2.65 -9.76
C ASP A 408 14.75 2.94 -10.55
N GLU A 409 14.54 2.23 -11.66
CA GLU A 409 13.42 2.41 -12.59
C GLU A 409 13.21 3.89 -12.97
N ALA A 410 14.32 4.60 -13.23
CA ALA A 410 14.33 6.05 -13.42
C ALA A 410 13.47 6.56 -14.59
N GLN A 411 13.07 5.69 -15.52
CA GLN A 411 12.12 6.00 -16.60
C GLN A 411 10.65 6.16 -16.15
N ASP A 412 10.33 5.75 -14.92
CA ASP A 412 8.98 5.89 -14.34
C ASP A 412 8.86 7.13 -13.44
N THR A 413 9.94 7.88 -13.28
CA THR A 413 9.97 9.10 -12.46
C THR A 413 9.21 10.22 -13.17
N SER A 414 8.30 10.90 -12.46
CA SER A 414 7.58 12.05 -13.00
C SER A 414 8.44 13.33 -13.01
N PRO A 415 8.08 14.36 -13.80
CA PRO A 415 8.82 15.63 -13.84
C PRO A 415 9.06 16.26 -12.45
N ASP A 416 8.03 16.25 -11.59
CA ASP A 416 8.13 16.82 -10.23
C ASP A 416 9.06 16.01 -9.33
N GLN A 417 9.07 14.68 -9.47
CA GLN A 417 10.00 13.80 -8.75
C GLN A 417 11.44 14.02 -9.22
N TRP A 418 11.65 14.22 -10.53
CA TRP A 418 12.95 14.63 -11.07
C TRP A 418 13.40 15.98 -10.51
N GLN A 419 12.49 16.92 -10.31
CA GLN A 419 12.81 18.21 -9.69
C GLN A 419 13.32 18.05 -8.25
N VAL A 420 12.72 17.14 -7.46
CA VAL A 420 13.25 16.78 -6.12
C VAL A 420 14.66 16.24 -6.22
N ILE A 421 14.90 15.26 -7.09
CA ILE A 421 16.24 14.65 -7.28
C ILE A 421 17.26 15.71 -7.72
N ARG A 422 16.88 16.59 -8.66
CA ARG A 422 17.74 17.66 -9.17
C ARG A 422 18.15 18.59 -8.04
N MET A 423 17.19 19.12 -7.27
CA MET A 423 17.45 20.03 -6.16
C MET A 423 18.33 19.42 -5.06
N LEU A 424 18.26 18.10 -4.84
CA LEU A 424 19.14 17.41 -3.90
C LEU A 424 20.56 17.20 -4.45
N SER A 425 20.69 17.07 -5.77
CA SER A 425 21.96 16.80 -6.45
C SER A 425 22.69 18.05 -6.95
N GLU A 426 22.07 19.23 -6.93
CA GLU A 426 22.65 20.48 -7.47
C GLU A 426 24.03 20.79 -6.87
N GLU A 427 24.21 20.62 -5.55
CA GLU A 427 25.49 20.83 -4.88
C GLU A 427 26.57 19.78 -5.21
N PHE A 428 26.20 18.65 -5.83
CA PHE A 428 27.17 17.59 -6.15
C PHE A 428 28.10 18.03 -7.29
N PHE A 429 27.67 19.00 -8.10
CA PHE A 429 28.37 19.49 -9.29
C PHE A 429 28.94 20.90 -9.12
N SER A 430 28.86 21.52 -7.94
CA SER A 430 29.40 22.86 -7.68
C SER A 430 30.86 22.90 -7.21
N GLY A 431 31.59 21.77 -7.30
CA GLY A 431 32.99 21.61 -6.87
C GLY A 431 33.14 20.90 -5.52
N LEU A 432 34.34 20.95 -4.92
CA LEU A 432 34.58 20.37 -3.58
C LEU A 432 33.75 21.16 -2.55
N GLY A 433 32.68 20.55 -2.04
CA GLY A 433 31.94 21.08 -0.90
C GLY A 433 32.83 21.23 0.34
N GLN A 434 32.28 21.70 1.47
CA GLN A 434 33.05 21.84 2.72
C GLN A 434 33.68 20.51 3.21
N ARG A 435 33.23 19.37 2.69
CA ARG A 435 33.77 18.04 2.92
C ARG A 435 34.51 17.56 1.67
N ASN A 436 35.75 17.10 1.85
CA ASN A 436 36.59 16.51 0.78
C ASN A 436 36.12 15.08 0.42
N VAL A 437 34.84 14.93 0.07
CA VAL A 437 34.21 13.65 -0.28
C VAL A 437 33.57 13.79 -1.66
N GLN A 438 33.80 12.82 -2.53
CA GLN A 438 33.26 12.81 -3.88
C GLN A 438 31.81 12.30 -3.88
N ARG A 439 30.86 13.18 -4.19
CA ARG A 439 29.44 12.84 -4.26
C ARG A 439 29.07 12.34 -5.65
N THR A 440 28.19 11.35 -5.75
CA THR A 440 27.81 10.76 -7.04
C THR A 440 26.31 10.52 -7.17
N LEU A 441 25.83 10.67 -8.41
CA LEU A 441 24.47 10.35 -8.81
C LEU A 441 24.47 9.13 -9.74
N PHE A 442 23.63 8.16 -9.43
CA PHE A 442 23.43 6.95 -10.23
C PHE A 442 21.97 6.82 -10.60
N ALA A 443 21.68 6.60 -11.88
CA ALA A 443 20.33 6.27 -12.34
C ALA A 443 20.39 5.06 -13.27
N VAL A 444 19.45 4.14 -13.08
CA VAL A 444 19.28 2.99 -13.96
C VAL A 444 17.82 2.91 -14.44
N GLY A 445 17.65 2.63 -15.72
CA GLY A 445 16.32 2.56 -16.32
C GLY A 445 16.29 1.91 -17.69
N ASP A 446 15.08 1.73 -18.21
CA ASP A 446 14.81 1.28 -19.57
C ASP A 446 13.58 2.00 -20.12
N GLU A 447 13.77 2.97 -21.00
CA GLU A 447 12.69 3.76 -21.63
C GLU A 447 11.62 2.87 -22.27
N LYS A 448 12.01 1.72 -22.82
CA LYS A 448 11.10 0.73 -23.42
C LYS A 448 10.14 0.10 -22.41
N GLN A 449 10.46 0.19 -21.11
CA GLN A 449 9.65 -0.30 -20.00
C GLN A 449 8.91 0.81 -19.26
N SER A 450 8.85 2.04 -19.78
CA SER A 450 8.06 3.12 -19.19
C SER A 450 6.57 2.91 -19.49
N ILE A 451 5.82 2.45 -18.48
CA ILE A 451 4.41 2.02 -18.57
C ILE A 451 3.53 2.62 -17.47
N TYR A 452 4.01 3.68 -16.81
CA TYR A 452 3.31 4.37 -15.73
C TYR A 452 2.94 5.81 -16.13
N SER A 453 2.56 6.04 -17.39
CA SER A 453 2.21 7.39 -17.86
C SER A 453 1.01 7.97 -17.10
N PHE A 454 0.10 7.10 -16.65
CA PHE A 454 -1.05 7.45 -15.81
C PHE A 454 -0.66 7.97 -14.41
N GLN A 455 0.57 7.73 -13.96
CA GLN A 455 1.14 8.33 -12.73
C GLN A 455 2.04 9.54 -13.02
N GLY A 456 2.06 10.03 -14.27
CA GLY A 456 2.82 11.20 -14.69
C GLY A 456 4.25 10.91 -15.18
N ALA A 457 4.64 9.65 -15.37
CA ALA A 457 5.93 9.32 -15.95
C ALA A 457 6.02 9.74 -17.43
N VAL A 458 7.14 10.35 -17.82
CA VAL A 458 7.42 10.76 -19.20
C VAL A 458 8.69 10.05 -19.67
N PRO A 459 8.62 9.14 -20.66
CA PRO A 459 9.79 8.38 -21.10
C PRO A 459 10.96 9.27 -21.56
N ASP A 460 10.65 10.38 -22.24
CA ASP A 460 11.65 11.31 -22.79
C ASP A 460 12.49 12.01 -21.71
N ASP A 461 11.94 12.19 -20.51
CA ASP A 461 12.61 12.85 -19.39
C ASP A 461 13.88 12.09 -18.97
N PHE A 462 13.88 10.75 -19.02
CA PHE A 462 15.06 9.97 -18.64
C PHE A 462 16.27 10.30 -19.53
N ALA A 463 16.07 10.42 -20.85
CA ALA A 463 17.12 10.81 -21.78
C ALA A 463 17.53 12.29 -21.63
N GLU A 464 16.58 13.17 -21.32
CA GLU A 464 16.83 14.60 -21.12
C GLU A 464 17.64 14.85 -19.83
N GLN A 465 17.21 14.30 -18.69
CA GLN A 465 17.91 14.44 -17.42
C GLN A 465 19.32 13.85 -17.47
N GLY A 466 19.49 12.69 -18.12
CA GLY A 466 20.80 12.11 -18.35
C GLY A 466 21.73 12.97 -19.21
N ARG A 467 21.18 13.82 -20.10
CA ARG A 467 21.96 14.83 -20.86
C ARG A 467 22.32 16.02 -19.98
N ALA A 468 21.36 16.55 -19.22
CA ALA A 468 21.59 17.67 -18.31
C ALA A 468 22.70 17.37 -17.28
N ILE A 469 22.63 16.21 -16.63
CA ILE A 469 23.62 15.77 -15.64
C ILE A 469 25.00 15.56 -16.27
N SER A 470 25.07 15.03 -17.49
CA SER A 470 26.33 14.87 -18.22
C SER A 470 27.03 16.21 -18.44
N ILE A 471 26.27 17.26 -18.77
CA ILE A 471 26.78 18.61 -18.97
C ILE A 471 27.27 19.19 -17.64
N GLN A 472 26.47 19.05 -16.57
CA GLN A 472 26.84 19.52 -15.23
C GLN A 472 28.11 18.84 -14.71
N ALA A 473 28.23 17.52 -14.86
CA ALA A 473 29.41 16.77 -14.45
C ALA A 473 30.66 17.20 -15.23
N SER A 474 30.53 17.42 -16.54
CA SER A 474 31.64 17.91 -17.38
C SER A 474 32.09 19.31 -16.98
N ASN A 475 31.15 20.21 -16.65
CA ASN A 475 31.47 21.56 -16.19
C ASN A 475 32.15 21.57 -14.82
N ALA A 476 31.89 20.55 -14.00
CA ALA A 476 32.47 20.37 -12.67
C ALA A 476 33.80 19.56 -12.66
N GLU A 477 34.30 19.14 -13.83
CA GLU A 477 35.44 18.22 -13.99
C GLU A 477 35.26 16.88 -13.24
N LEU A 478 34.01 16.43 -13.08
CA LEU A 478 33.67 15.17 -12.43
C LEU A 478 33.48 14.05 -13.47
N LYS A 479 33.81 12.82 -13.07
CA LYS A 479 33.67 11.64 -13.93
C LYS A 479 32.19 11.29 -14.12
N PHE A 480 31.75 11.22 -15.37
CA PHE A 480 30.42 10.78 -15.78
C PHE A 480 30.52 9.65 -16.80
N GLU A 481 29.77 8.57 -16.59
CA GLU A 481 29.77 7.38 -17.45
C GLU A 481 28.36 7.08 -17.95
N ARG A 482 28.20 6.88 -19.27
CA ARG A 482 26.99 6.29 -19.84
C ARG A 482 27.25 4.83 -20.15
N VAL A 483 26.48 3.94 -19.54
CA VAL A 483 26.65 2.49 -19.68
C VAL A 483 25.39 1.89 -20.26
N SER A 484 25.54 1.11 -21.33
CA SER A 484 24.46 0.30 -21.90
C SER A 484 24.64 -1.17 -21.55
N LEU A 485 23.60 -1.78 -20.97
CA LEU A 485 23.56 -3.21 -20.62
C LEU A 485 22.60 -3.94 -21.56
N ASN A 486 23.18 -4.59 -22.58
CA ASN A 486 22.40 -5.20 -23.68
C ASN A 486 22.10 -6.70 -23.48
N PHE A 487 22.87 -7.35 -22.60
CA PHE A 487 22.76 -8.80 -22.34
C PHE A 487 21.71 -9.10 -21.28
N SER A 488 20.79 -10.02 -21.57
CA SER A 488 19.81 -10.54 -20.62
C SER A 488 20.33 -11.83 -19.96
N PHE A 489 20.25 -11.85 -18.63
CA PHE A 489 20.52 -13.02 -17.79
C PHE A 489 19.25 -13.85 -17.53
N ARG A 490 18.07 -13.31 -17.89
CA ARG A 490 16.75 -13.85 -17.58
C ARG A 490 16.25 -14.80 -18.66
N SER A 491 16.12 -14.29 -19.87
CA SER A 491 15.36 -14.95 -20.94
C SER A 491 16.27 -15.74 -21.88
N THR A 492 15.70 -16.81 -22.44
CA THR A 492 16.32 -17.61 -23.50
C THR A 492 16.44 -16.83 -24.81
N PRO A 493 17.33 -17.23 -25.74
CA PRO A 493 17.50 -16.59 -27.04
C PRO A 493 16.22 -16.56 -27.86
N ASP A 494 15.41 -17.62 -27.78
CA ASP A 494 14.16 -17.74 -28.55
C ASP A 494 13.16 -16.65 -28.15
N VAL A 495 12.98 -16.42 -26.84
CA VAL A 495 12.09 -15.36 -26.33
C VAL A 495 12.60 -13.98 -26.75
N LEU A 496 13.89 -13.70 -26.56
CA LEU A 496 14.47 -12.39 -26.89
C LEU A 496 14.44 -12.09 -28.39
N GLN A 497 14.73 -13.08 -29.23
CA GLN A 497 14.65 -12.91 -30.68
C GLN A 497 13.21 -12.78 -31.16
N ALA A 498 12.26 -13.50 -30.57
CA ALA A 498 10.85 -13.26 -30.87
C ALA A 498 10.44 -11.82 -30.54
N VAL A 499 10.88 -11.27 -29.40
CA VAL A 499 10.68 -9.85 -29.08
C VAL A 499 11.31 -8.96 -30.15
N ASP A 500 12.58 -9.18 -30.50
CA ASP A 500 13.27 -8.36 -31.50
C ASP A 500 12.60 -8.41 -32.88
N GLU A 501 12.08 -9.57 -33.29
CA GLU A 501 11.37 -9.75 -34.56
C GLU A 501 10.01 -9.06 -34.57
N VAL A 502 9.27 -9.07 -33.45
CA VAL A 502 8.02 -8.30 -33.32
C VAL A 502 8.31 -6.81 -33.44
N PHE A 503 9.28 -6.30 -32.68
CA PHE A 503 9.60 -4.87 -32.62
C PHE A 503 10.51 -4.38 -33.75
N ALA A 504 10.98 -5.25 -34.65
CA ALA A 504 11.61 -4.86 -35.91
C ALA A 504 10.60 -4.26 -36.91
N ARG A 505 9.31 -4.58 -36.76
CA ARG A 505 8.24 -3.98 -37.57
C ARG A 505 7.97 -2.54 -37.12
N PRO A 506 7.87 -1.56 -38.05
CA PRO A 506 7.59 -0.16 -37.71
C PRO A 506 6.29 0.03 -36.91
N GLU A 507 5.26 -0.76 -37.22
CA GLU A 507 3.96 -0.73 -36.54
C GLU A 507 4.06 -1.07 -35.05
N ALA A 508 4.91 -2.04 -34.68
CA ALA A 508 5.12 -2.44 -33.29
C ALA A 508 6.16 -1.56 -32.57
N ASN A 509 7.13 -1.01 -33.31
CA ASN A 509 8.19 -0.16 -32.75
C ASN A 509 7.71 1.26 -32.37
N ARG A 510 6.56 1.71 -32.89
CA ARG A 510 6.03 3.05 -32.61
C ARG A 510 5.93 3.33 -31.11
N GLY A 511 6.71 4.31 -30.61
CA GLY A 511 6.74 4.66 -29.19
C GLY A 511 7.79 3.94 -28.34
N LEU A 512 8.63 3.09 -28.95
CA LEU A 512 9.87 2.60 -28.35
C LEU A 512 11.05 3.47 -28.84
N SER A 513 12.01 3.74 -27.97
CA SER A 513 13.23 4.46 -28.34
C SER A 513 14.24 3.50 -28.97
N GLY A 514 14.43 3.62 -30.29
CA GLY A 514 15.45 2.91 -31.05
C GLY A 514 15.18 1.42 -31.28
N ALA A 515 16.20 0.71 -31.78
CA ALA A 515 16.09 -0.72 -32.09
C ALA A 515 16.13 -1.58 -30.81
N THR A 516 15.22 -2.54 -30.70
CA THR A 516 15.28 -3.63 -29.73
C THR A 516 16.30 -4.64 -30.24
N VAL A 517 17.54 -4.57 -29.78
CA VAL A 517 18.54 -5.62 -30.01
C VAL A 517 18.89 -6.20 -28.66
N HIS A 518 18.49 -7.46 -28.45
CA HIS A 518 18.77 -8.20 -27.22
C HIS A 518 19.79 -9.31 -27.47
N SER A 519 20.60 -9.60 -26.46
CA SER A 519 21.50 -10.76 -26.46
C SER A 519 21.27 -11.59 -25.21
N ALA A 520 21.11 -12.90 -25.35
CA ALA A 520 20.93 -13.80 -24.20
C ALA A 520 22.27 -14.33 -23.71
N ILE A 521 22.48 -14.38 -22.40
CA ILE A 521 23.58 -15.13 -21.79
C ILE A 521 23.28 -16.63 -21.73
N ARG A 522 21.98 -16.97 -21.69
CA ARG A 522 21.45 -18.35 -21.77
C ARG A 522 21.49 -18.88 -23.22
N ASP A 523 22.56 -18.60 -23.97
CA ASP A 523 22.67 -18.76 -25.44
C ASP A 523 22.40 -20.18 -25.97
N LYS A 524 22.59 -21.20 -25.13
CA LYS A 524 22.42 -22.63 -25.45
C LYS A 524 21.20 -23.27 -24.81
N GLU A 525 20.43 -22.52 -24.03
CA GLU A 525 19.25 -23.04 -23.35
C GLU A 525 18.02 -22.82 -24.24
N PRO A 526 17.24 -23.88 -24.52
CA PRO A 526 16.15 -23.75 -25.48
C PRO A 526 14.91 -23.13 -24.84
N GLY A 527 14.34 -22.14 -25.53
CA GLY A 527 13.03 -21.57 -25.21
C GLY A 527 11.99 -21.91 -26.26
N GLU A 528 10.77 -21.44 -26.07
CA GLU A 528 9.73 -21.52 -27.10
C GLU A 528 8.64 -20.46 -26.94
N ILE A 529 8.02 -20.12 -28.06
CA ILE A 529 6.90 -19.19 -28.13
C ILE A 529 5.75 -19.89 -28.82
N GLU A 530 4.59 -19.95 -28.17
CA GLU A 530 3.36 -20.51 -28.73
C GLU A 530 2.37 -19.39 -29.02
N ILE A 531 1.71 -19.47 -30.18
CA ILE A 531 0.65 -18.55 -30.59
C ILE A 531 -0.60 -19.39 -30.81
N TRP A 532 -1.59 -19.16 -29.95
CA TRP A 532 -2.91 -19.80 -30.02
C TRP A 532 -3.88 -18.86 -30.71
N ASP A 533 -4.75 -19.38 -31.58
CA ASP A 533 -5.74 -18.57 -32.28
C ASP A 533 -6.70 -17.87 -31.30
N MET A 534 -7.15 -16.65 -31.66
CA MET A 534 -8.11 -15.92 -30.84
C MET A 534 -9.49 -16.57 -30.88
N LEU A 535 -10.07 -16.83 -29.70
CA LEU A 535 -11.43 -17.37 -29.61
C LEU A 535 -12.49 -16.29 -29.93
N THR A 536 -13.47 -16.65 -30.77
CA THR A 536 -14.62 -15.80 -31.14
C THR A 536 -15.93 -16.34 -30.55
N PRO A 537 -16.97 -15.49 -30.38
CA PRO A 537 -18.29 -15.97 -30.00
C PRO A 537 -18.83 -16.89 -31.08
N GLU A 538 -19.33 -18.07 -30.69
CA GLU A 538 -20.11 -18.93 -31.58
C GLU A 538 -21.56 -18.41 -31.58
N MET A 539 -22.15 -18.20 -32.77
CA MET A 539 -23.56 -17.86 -32.87
C MET A 539 -24.37 -19.12 -32.60
N VAL A 540 -25.09 -19.14 -31.47
CA VAL A 540 -26.10 -20.17 -31.19
C VAL A 540 -27.44 -19.59 -31.63
N GLU A 541 -28.18 -20.31 -32.48
CA GLU A 541 -29.56 -19.96 -32.79
C GLU A 541 -30.40 -20.15 -31.52
N GLU A 542 -31.01 -19.07 -31.03
CA GLU A 542 -31.95 -19.17 -29.91
C GLU A 542 -33.17 -19.98 -30.37
N PRO A 543 -33.56 -21.05 -29.65
CA PRO A 543 -34.78 -21.77 -29.95
C PRO A 543 -35.99 -20.85 -29.87
N ASP A 544 -36.96 -20.99 -30.79
CA ASP A 544 -38.22 -20.22 -30.76
C ASP A 544 -39.04 -20.44 -29.47
N ASP A 545 -38.79 -21.52 -28.71
CA ASP A 545 -39.48 -21.85 -27.46
C ASP A 545 -38.73 -21.30 -26.23
N TRP A 546 -39.26 -20.21 -25.67
CA TRP A 546 -38.76 -19.53 -24.47
C TRP A 546 -38.71 -20.40 -23.19
N ARG A 547 -39.33 -21.59 -23.18
CA ARG A 547 -39.30 -22.53 -22.04
C ARG A 547 -38.11 -23.48 -22.07
N VAL A 548 -37.44 -23.60 -23.21
CA VAL A 548 -36.22 -24.41 -23.32
C VAL A 548 -35.08 -23.56 -22.76
N PRO A 549 -34.42 -23.97 -21.66
CA PRO A 549 -33.24 -23.27 -21.19
C PRO A 549 -32.19 -23.31 -22.30
N VAL A 550 -31.80 -22.13 -22.78
CA VAL A 550 -30.68 -22.02 -23.70
C VAL A 550 -29.42 -22.18 -22.88
N ASP A 551 -28.73 -23.31 -23.04
CA ASP A 551 -27.35 -23.45 -22.59
C ASP A 551 -26.51 -22.44 -23.39
N GLN A 552 -26.40 -21.21 -22.90
CA GLN A 552 -25.50 -20.23 -23.49
C GLN A 552 -24.09 -20.79 -23.41
N LEU A 553 -23.49 -21.05 -24.58
CA LEU A 553 -22.08 -21.43 -24.65
C LEU A 553 -21.26 -20.41 -23.85
N ALA A 554 -20.35 -20.93 -23.03
CA ALA A 554 -19.49 -20.12 -22.20
C ALA A 554 -18.84 -19.01 -23.05
N ALA A 555 -18.93 -17.75 -22.58
CA ALA A 555 -18.37 -16.61 -23.29
C ALA A 555 -16.90 -16.88 -23.70
N PRO A 556 -16.38 -16.34 -24.83
CA PRO A 556 -15.04 -16.66 -25.32
C PRO A 556 -13.92 -16.55 -24.27
N ALA A 557 -14.04 -15.58 -23.36
CA ALA A 557 -13.14 -15.43 -22.22
C ALA A 557 -13.17 -16.63 -21.25
N VAL A 558 -14.35 -17.21 -20.98
CA VAL A 558 -14.50 -18.38 -20.11
C VAL A 558 -13.92 -19.63 -20.79
N ARG A 559 -14.16 -19.81 -22.09
CA ARG A 559 -13.56 -20.92 -22.85
C ARG A 559 -12.03 -20.86 -22.87
N LEU A 560 -11.46 -19.66 -23.06
CA LEU A 560 -10.01 -19.49 -23.00
C LEU A 560 -9.48 -19.80 -21.60
N ALA A 561 -10.19 -19.36 -20.55
CA ALA A 561 -9.83 -19.65 -19.17
C ALA A 561 -9.82 -21.16 -18.88
N GLU A 562 -10.83 -21.90 -19.35
CA GLU A 562 -10.90 -23.36 -19.24
C GLU A 562 -9.79 -24.04 -20.04
N GLN A 563 -9.49 -23.57 -21.25
CA GLN A 563 -8.39 -24.07 -22.07
C GLN A 563 -7.04 -23.89 -21.36
N ILE A 564 -6.76 -22.70 -20.82
CA ILE A 564 -5.52 -22.43 -20.09
C ILE A 564 -5.43 -23.30 -18.84
N ALA A 565 -6.50 -23.38 -18.05
CA ALA A 565 -6.51 -24.20 -16.83
C ALA A 565 -6.29 -25.69 -17.13
N ALA A 566 -6.91 -26.22 -18.19
CA ALA A 566 -6.73 -27.60 -18.63
C ALA A 566 -5.30 -27.86 -19.15
N THR A 567 -4.69 -26.90 -19.87
CA THR A 567 -3.29 -26.98 -20.30
C THR A 567 -2.33 -27.00 -19.12
N ILE A 568 -2.53 -26.12 -18.14
CA ILE A 568 -1.70 -26.09 -16.92
C ILE A 568 -1.82 -27.40 -16.16
N ARG A 569 -3.06 -27.91 -15.97
CA ARG A 569 -3.29 -29.19 -15.30
C ARG A 569 -2.60 -30.34 -16.03
N TYR A 570 -2.71 -30.38 -17.36
CA TYR A 570 -2.05 -31.38 -18.20
C TYR A 570 -0.52 -31.35 -18.04
N TRP A 571 0.10 -30.17 -17.97
CA TRP A 571 1.54 -30.03 -17.75
C TRP A 571 1.98 -30.50 -16.35
N LEU A 572 1.20 -30.17 -15.31
CA LEU A 572 1.48 -30.58 -13.94
C LEU A 572 1.36 -32.11 -13.78
N ASP A 573 0.33 -32.73 -14.38
CA ASP A 573 0.09 -34.18 -14.26
C ASP A 573 1.17 -35.04 -14.93
N ARG A 574 1.78 -34.53 -16.01
CA ARG A 574 2.86 -35.23 -16.73
C ARG A 574 4.25 -34.85 -16.25
N GLY A 575 4.37 -33.86 -15.37
CA GLY A 575 5.66 -33.29 -14.99
C GLY A 575 6.42 -32.74 -16.21
N GLU A 576 5.75 -31.91 -17.02
CA GLU A 576 6.35 -31.30 -18.21
C GLU A 576 7.70 -30.62 -17.82
N PRO A 577 8.79 -30.93 -18.53
CA PRO A 577 10.09 -30.36 -18.19
C PRO A 577 10.20 -28.91 -18.65
N ILE A 578 10.97 -28.11 -17.93
CA ILE A 578 11.47 -26.80 -18.37
C ILE A 578 12.92 -27.02 -18.84
N PRO A 579 13.17 -27.22 -20.16
CA PRO A 579 14.47 -27.67 -20.64
C PRO A 579 15.62 -26.72 -20.30
N GLY A 580 15.39 -25.40 -20.37
CA GLY A 580 16.40 -24.40 -20.00
C GLY A 580 16.80 -24.44 -18.52
N GLN A 581 15.92 -24.91 -17.63
CA GLN A 581 16.19 -24.95 -16.19
C GLN A 581 16.55 -26.36 -15.67
N ASN A 582 16.34 -27.39 -16.49
CA ASN A 582 16.58 -28.80 -16.19
C ASN A 582 15.85 -29.28 -14.93
N ARG A 583 14.55 -28.97 -14.84
CA ARG A 583 13.63 -29.37 -13.76
C ARG A 583 12.21 -29.46 -14.29
N LYS A 584 11.30 -30.12 -13.55
CA LYS A 584 9.87 -30.16 -13.88
C LYS A 584 9.18 -28.81 -13.59
N ILE A 585 8.11 -28.53 -14.33
CA ILE A 585 7.25 -27.36 -14.11
C ILE A 585 6.48 -27.49 -12.79
N ALA A 586 6.46 -26.42 -12.02
CA ALA A 586 5.67 -26.28 -10.79
C ALA A 586 4.71 -25.09 -10.92
N PRO A 587 3.60 -25.03 -10.15
CA PRO A 587 2.65 -23.93 -10.20
C PRO A 587 3.29 -22.53 -10.07
N ARG A 588 4.29 -22.35 -9.19
CA ARG A 588 5.02 -21.07 -9.03
C ARG A 588 5.67 -20.53 -10.30
N ASP A 589 5.97 -21.40 -11.25
CA ASP A 589 6.67 -21.06 -12.49
C ASP A 589 5.77 -20.41 -13.53
N ILE A 590 4.45 -20.52 -13.32
CA ILE A 590 3.44 -20.13 -14.30
C ILE A 590 2.83 -18.79 -13.90
N MET A 591 2.85 -17.87 -14.86
CA MET A 591 2.27 -16.54 -14.71
C MET A 591 1.33 -16.24 -15.87
N VAL A 592 0.13 -15.74 -15.57
CA VAL A 592 -0.86 -15.32 -16.55
C VAL A 592 -1.03 -13.81 -16.48
N LEU A 593 -0.67 -13.15 -17.58
CA LEU A 593 -0.65 -11.70 -17.74
C LEU A 593 -1.82 -11.25 -18.59
N VAL A 594 -2.61 -10.33 -18.04
CA VAL A 594 -3.71 -9.68 -18.74
C VAL A 594 -3.45 -8.17 -18.87
N ARG A 595 -4.05 -7.52 -19.88
CA ARG A 595 -4.00 -6.06 -19.99
C ARG A 595 -4.86 -5.35 -18.95
N LYS A 596 -6.09 -5.83 -18.78
CA LYS A 596 -7.14 -5.24 -17.95
C LYS A 596 -7.79 -6.33 -17.11
N ARG A 597 -8.32 -5.96 -15.95
CA ARG A 597 -9.10 -6.87 -15.11
C ARG A 597 -10.52 -6.92 -15.66
N ASP A 598 -10.79 -7.92 -16.50
CA ASP A 598 -12.13 -8.19 -17.04
C ASP A 598 -12.63 -9.58 -16.59
N GLN A 599 -13.76 -10.02 -17.15
CA GLN A 599 -14.42 -11.28 -16.80
C GLN A 599 -13.51 -12.53 -16.95
N PHE A 600 -12.41 -12.42 -17.70
CA PHE A 600 -11.46 -13.52 -17.87
C PHE A 600 -10.76 -13.91 -16.57
N MET A 601 -10.34 -12.94 -15.74
CA MET A 601 -9.58 -13.23 -14.51
C MET A 601 -10.39 -14.07 -13.51
N PRO A 602 -11.64 -13.70 -13.13
CA PRO A 602 -12.48 -14.54 -12.28
C PRO A 602 -12.77 -15.90 -12.91
N ALA A 603 -12.99 -15.96 -14.24
CA ALA A 603 -13.24 -17.20 -14.95
C ALA A 603 -12.04 -18.16 -14.87
N LEU A 604 -10.82 -17.66 -15.05
CA LEU A 604 -9.59 -18.45 -14.95
C LEU A 604 -9.33 -18.93 -13.52
N SER A 605 -9.48 -18.06 -12.52
CA SER A 605 -9.33 -18.45 -11.12
C SER A 605 -10.30 -19.58 -10.76
N ARG A 606 -11.57 -19.46 -11.18
CA ARG A 606 -12.58 -20.52 -11.00
C ARG A 606 -12.20 -21.82 -11.74
N ALA A 607 -11.75 -21.73 -12.99
CA ALA A 607 -11.36 -22.90 -13.78
C ALA A 607 -10.16 -23.64 -13.14
N LEU A 608 -9.15 -22.91 -12.67
CA LEU A 608 -8.00 -23.49 -11.95
C LEU A 608 -8.41 -24.15 -10.64
N LYS A 609 -9.26 -23.49 -9.83
CA LYS A 609 -9.79 -24.05 -8.58
C LYS A 609 -10.61 -25.33 -8.82
N ASN A 610 -11.45 -25.35 -9.85
CA ASN A 610 -12.23 -26.54 -10.22
C ASN A 610 -11.34 -27.72 -10.61
N LEU A 611 -10.18 -27.47 -11.22
CA LEU A 611 -9.18 -28.49 -11.57
C LEU A 611 -8.15 -28.75 -10.45
N SER A 612 -8.38 -28.21 -9.25
CA SER A 612 -7.47 -28.33 -8.10
C SER A 612 -6.03 -27.88 -8.39
N VAL A 613 -5.87 -26.87 -9.26
CA VAL A 613 -4.58 -26.22 -9.49
C VAL A 613 -4.42 -25.07 -8.48
N PRO A 614 -3.34 -25.04 -7.67
CA PRO A 614 -3.08 -23.93 -6.76
C PRO A 614 -2.97 -22.62 -7.53
N VAL A 615 -3.80 -21.64 -7.19
CA VAL A 615 -3.83 -20.32 -7.84
C VAL A 615 -3.77 -19.26 -6.76
N ALA A 616 -2.93 -18.27 -6.97
CA ALA A 616 -2.87 -17.14 -6.07
C ALA A 616 -4.19 -16.36 -6.16
N GLY A 617 -4.68 -15.89 -5.01
CA GLY A 617 -5.86 -15.02 -4.98
C GLY A 617 -5.65 -13.74 -5.82
N ALA A 618 -6.75 -13.07 -6.16
CA ALA A 618 -6.69 -11.84 -6.96
C ALA A 618 -5.72 -10.81 -6.32
N ASP A 619 -4.92 -10.16 -7.16
CA ASP A 619 -3.97 -9.12 -6.75
C ASP A 619 -4.66 -7.94 -6.06
N ARG A 620 -5.90 -7.66 -6.48
CA ARG A 620 -6.78 -6.68 -5.86
C ARG A 620 -8.20 -7.23 -5.71
N LEU A 621 -8.81 -6.96 -4.57
CA LEU A 621 -10.15 -7.40 -4.25
C LEU A 621 -10.91 -6.29 -3.53
N GLN A 622 -12.07 -5.89 -4.08
CA GLN A 622 -12.99 -5.01 -3.36
C GLN A 622 -13.58 -5.78 -2.19
N LEU A 623 -13.44 -5.23 -0.98
CA LEU A 623 -13.84 -5.89 0.25
C LEU A 623 -15.33 -6.30 0.21
N THR A 624 -16.21 -5.39 -0.22
CA THR A 624 -17.67 -5.60 -0.32
C THR A 624 -18.10 -6.57 -1.43
N SER A 625 -17.21 -6.87 -2.38
CA SER A 625 -17.52 -7.84 -3.44
C SER A 625 -17.44 -9.29 -2.96
N HIS A 626 -16.75 -9.53 -1.84
CA HIS A 626 -16.54 -10.89 -1.33
C HIS A 626 -17.70 -11.36 -0.46
N ILE A 627 -18.16 -12.60 -0.68
CA ILE A 627 -19.33 -13.17 -0.01
C ILE A 627 -19.24 -13.16 1.52
N ALA A 628 -18.06 -13.41 2.09
CA ALA A 628 -17.85 -13.32 3.54
C ALA A 628 -18.17 -11.93 4.10
N ILE A 629 -17.86 -10.87 3.34
CA ILE A 629 -18.13 -9.49 3.76
C ILE A 629 -19.59 -9.13 3.50
N GLN A 630 -20.17 -9.60 2.40
CA GLN A 630 -21.61 -9.46 2.15
C GLN A 630 -22.43 -10.08 3.28
N ASP A 631 -22.02 -11.24 3.80
CA ASP A 631 -22.65 -11.88 4.96
C ASP A 631 -22.52 -11.02 6.24
N LEU A 632 -21.35 -10.41 6.48
CA LEU A 632 -21.12 -9.51 7.62
C LEU A 632 -21.85 -8.16 7.49
N MET A 633 -22.00 -7.64 6.28
CA MET A 633 -22.80 -6.46 5.97
C MET A 633 -24.29 -6.75 6.11
N ALA A 634 -24.76 -7.93 5.66
CA ALA A 634 -26.14 -8.37 5.88
C ALA A 634 -26.45 -8.49 7.38
N LEU A 635 -25.50 -9.00 8.18
CA LEU A 635 -25.61 -8.96 9.65
C LEU A 635 -25.75 -7.52 10.16
N GLY A 636 -24.89 -6.60 9.71
CA GLY A 636 -24.91 -5.19 10.10
C GLY A 636 -26.23 -4.49 9.76
N ARG A 637 -26.72 -4.66 8.52
CA ARG A 637 -27.99 -4.12 8.05
C ARG A 637 -29.17 -4.68 8.83
N PHE A 638 -29.17 -6.00 9.10
CA PHE A 638 -30.21 -6.64 9.90
C PHE A 638 -30.26 -6.10 11.34
N VAL A 639 -29.13 -5.93 12.02
CA VAL A 639 -29.15 -5.43 13.41
C VAL A 639 -29.60 -3.97 13.49
N LEU A 640 -29.27 -3.15 12.48
CA LEU A 640 -29.76 -1.77 12.38
C LEU A 640 -31.25 -1.69 12.03
N GLN A 641 -31.69 -2.52 11.08
CA GLN A 641 -33.06 -2.54 10.57
C GLN A 641 -33.61 -3.98 10.55
N PRO A 642 -34.20 -4.47 11.67
CA PRO A 642 -34.74 -5.82 11.75
C PRO A 642 -35.89 -6.12 10.79
N SER A 643 -36.48 -5.09 10.18
CA SER A 643 -37.50 -5.21 9.14
C SER A 643 -36.94 -5.46 7.74
N ASP A 644 -35.61 -5.48 7.58
CA ASP A 644 -34.97 -5.85 6.31
C ASP A 644 -34.97 -7.38 6.16
N ASP A 645 -36.05 -7.89 5.57
CA ASP A 645 -36.24 -9.31 5.30
C ASP A 645 -35.16 -9.89 4.38
N LEU A 646 -34.62 -9.09 3.46
CA LEU A 646 -33.61 -9.54 2.50
C LEU A 646 -32.28 -9.78 3.21
N SER A 647 -31.85 -8.84 4.05
CA SER A 647 -30.62 -8.99 4.84
C SER A 647 -30.73 -10.15 5.84
N LEU A 648 -31.87 -10.33 6.50
CA LEU A 648 -32.07 -11.49 7.38
C LEU A 648 -32.07 -12.81 6.59
N ALA A 649 -32.74 -12.87 5.45
CA ALA A 649 -32.75 -14.06 4.59
C ALA A 649 -31.35 -14.42 4.09
N ALA A 650 -30.57 -13.43 3.62
CA ALA A 650 -29.19 -13.61 3.21
C ALA A 650 -28.33 -14.13 4.37
N LEU A 651 -28.48 -13.54 5.56
CA LEU A 651 -27.79 -13.96 6.78
C LEU A 651 -28.12 -15.42 7.15
N LEU A 652 -29.39 -15.84 7.07
CA LEU A 652 -29.80 -17.22 7.37
C LEU A 652 -29.23 -18.23 6.37
N LYS A 653 -29.08 -17.86 5.10
CA LYS A 653 -28.43 -18.71 4.08
C LYS A 653 -26.90 -18.72 4.19
N SER A 654 -26.30 -17.72 4.82
CA SER A 654 -24.85 -17.62 4.99
C SER A 654 -24.26 -18.82 5.77
N PRO A 655 -22.95 -19.07 5.71
CA PRO A 655 -22.29 -20.11 6.50
C PRO A 655 -22.49 -19.97 8.03
N LEU A 656 -22.97 -18.83 8.51
CA LEU A 656 -23.27 -18.60 9.93
C LEU A 656 -24.43 -19.47 10.43
N PHE A 657 -25.43 -19.72 9.58
CA PHE A 657 -26.61 -20.54 9.90
C PHE A 657 -26.80 -21.72 8.94
N GLY A 658 -26.42 -21.57 7.67
CA GLY A 658 -26.35 -22.64 6.68
C GLY A 658 -27.70 -23.15 6.18
N TRP A 659 -28.72 -22.28 6.10
CA TRP A 659 -30.04 -22.67 5.59
C TRP A 659 -30.06 -22.82 4.07
N ASP A 660 -30.86 -23.77 3.59
CA ASP A 660 -31.19 -23.91 2.17
C ASP A 660 -32.48 -23.14 1.81
N ASP A 661 -32.82 -23.15 0.52
CA ASP A 661 -33.98 -22.44 -0.01
C ASP A 661 -35.30 -23.01 0.52
N ASP A 662 -35.40 -24.33 0.67
CA ASP A 662 -36.62 -24.99 1.16
C ASP A 662 -36.90 -24.64 2.63
N ARG A 663 -35.86 -24.63 3.47
CA ARG A 663 -35.98 -24.24 4.87
C ARG A 663 -36.35 -22.77 5.03
N LEU A 664 -35.73 -21.89 4.25
CA LEU A 664 -36.06 -20.47 4.25
C LEU A 664 -37.50 -20.23 3.75
N PHE A 665 -37.91 -20.90 2.68
CA PHE A 665 -39.27 -20.83 2.15
C PHE A 665 -40.31 -21.28 3.19
N THR A 666 -40.03 -22.38 3.91
CA THR A 666 -40.92 -22.90 4.96
C THR A 666 -41.15 -21.87 6.08
N LEU A 667 -40.12 -21.08 6.44
CA LEU A 667 -40.25 -19.99 7.41
C LEU A 667 -40.96 -18.77 6.80
N ALA A 668 -40.65 -18.41 5.55
CA ALA A 668 -41.07 -17.15 4.95
C ALA A 668 -42.47 -17.19 4.32
N TYR A 669 -42.93 -18.34 3.83
CA TYR A 669 -44.21 -18.51 3.14
C TYR A 669 -45.45 -18.27 4.01
N PRO A 670 -45.53 -18.72 5.28
CA PRO A 670 -46.74 -18.60 6.09
C PRO A 670 -46.98 -17.18 6.67
N ARG A 671 -46.15 -16.19 6.31
CA ARG A 671 -46.21 -14.83 6.85
C ARG A 671 -47.43 -14.07 6.34
N GLY A 672 -48.06 -13.29 7.22
CA GLY A 672 -49.12 -12.36 6.81
C GLY A 672 -48.58 -11.19 5.99
N ALA A 673 -49.45 -10.51 5.24
CA ALA A 673 -49.08 -9.29 4.53
C ALA A 673 -48.64 -8.20 5.55
N GLY A 674 -47.38 -7.80 5.48
CA GLY A 674 -46.77 -6.82 6.39
C GLY A 674 -46.03 -7.40 7.61
N ASP A 675 -46.09 -8.72 7.85
CA ASP A 675 -45.27 -9.37 8.89
C ASP A 675 -43.82 -9.53 8.39
N THR A 676 -42.86 -8.98 9.14
CA THR A 676 -41.44 -9.16 8.83
C THR A 676 -40.98 -10.59 9.11
N LEU A 677 -39.92 -11.02 8.44
CA LEU A 677 -39.30 -12.34 8.63
C LEU A 677 -38.81 -12.51 10.07
N PHE A 678 -38.30 -11.45 10.70
CA PHE A 678 -37.84 -11.50 12.08
C PHE A 678 -38.99 -11.65 13.09
N GLU A 679 -40.09 -10.93 12.90
CA GLU A 679 -41.28 -11.06 13.75
C GLU A 679 -41.92 -12.44 13.65
N TYR A 680 -42.00 -12.98 12.42
CA TYR A 680 -42.49 -14.33 12.22
C TYR A 680 -41.55 -15.38 12.82
N LEU A 681 -40.22 -15.20 12.68
CA LEU A 681 -39.23 -16.04 13.34
C LEU A 681 -39.42 -16.04 14.87
N TYR A 682 -39.70 -14.89 15.48
CA TYR A 682 -40.02 -14.80 16.91
C TYR A 682 -41.27 -15.60 17.26
N ARG A 683 -42.36 -15.50 16.49
CA ARG A 683 -43.59 -16.28 16.74
C ARG A 683 -43.33 -17.78 16.60
N ALA A 684 -42.67 -18.20 15.52
CA ALA A 684 -42.31 -19.59 15.26
C ALA A 684 -41.37 -20.16 16.35
N SER A 685 -40.46 -19.33 16.88
CA SER A 685 -39.53 -19.72 17.94
C SER A 685 -40.18 -20.13 19.26
N ARG A 686 -41.46 -19.80 19.48
CA ARG A 686 -42.23 -20.25 20.65
C ARG A 686 -42.60 -21.74 20.59
N HIS A 687 -42.58 -22.31 19.39
CA HIS A 687 -43.01 -23.69 19.13
C HIS A 687 -41.86 -24.58 18.63
N ASP A 688 -40.77 -23.99 18.14
CA ASP A 688 -39.59 -24.69 17.64
C ASP A 688 -38.33 -24.29 18.44
N ALA A 689 -37.70 -25.28 19.08
CA ALA A 689 -36.52 -25.09 19.91
C ALA A 689 -35.26 -24.66 19.12
N GLU A 690 -35.14 -25.06 17.86
CA GLU A 690 -34.01 -24.66 17.01
C GLU A 690 -34.16 -23.19 16.58
N LEU A 691 -35.37 -22.79 16.19
CA LEU A 691 -35.68 -21.38 15.90
C LEU A 691 -35.55 -20.49 17.15
N ALA A 692 -35.81 -21.01 18.35
CA ALA A 692 -35.56 -20.32 19.62
C ALA A 692 -34.09 -19.98 19.83
N GLN A 693 -33.17 -20.90 19.52
CA GLN A 693 -31.74 -20.64 19.62
C GLN A 693 -31.29 -19.56 18.62
N ILE A 694 -31.78 -19.64 17.39
CA ILE A 694 -31.46 -18.67 16.32
C ILE A 694 -31.99 -17.28 16.69
N HIS A 695 -33.25 -17.18 17.08
CA HIS A 695 -33.85 -15.91 17.51
C HIS A 695 -33.10 -15.30 18.71
N LYS A 696 -32.71 -16.13 19.69
CA LYS A 696 -31.92 -15.67 20.86
C LYS A 696 -30.55 -15.14 20.46
N LEU A 697 -29.88 -15.79 19.51
CA LEU A 697 -28.58 -15.35 18.99
C LEU A 697 -28.70 -14.01 18.25
N LEU A 698 -29.66 -13.91 17.32
CA LEU A 698 -29.92 -12.68 16.56
C LEU A 698 -30.31 -11.51 17.48
N SER A 699 -31.16 -11.75 18.47
CA SER A 699 -31.55 -10.74 19.47
C SER A 699 -30.36 -10.25 20.30
N ARG A 700 -29.44 -11.18 20.65
CA ARG A 700 -28.22 -10.82 21.38
C ARG A 700 -27.30 -9.94 20.53
N TRP A 701 -27.10 -10.28 19.26
CA TRP A 701 -26.31 -9.45 18.35
C TRP A 701 -26.90 -8.05 18.18
N ARG A 702 -28.23 -7.94 18.06
CA ARG A 702 -28.90 -6.64 18.00
C ARG A 702 -28.63 -5.79 19.25
N ASN A 703 -28.81 -6.35 20.44
CA ASN A 703 -28.57 -5.63 21.69
C ASN A 703 -27.09 -5.23 21.88
N MET A 704 -26.15 -6.00 21.33
CA MET A 704 -24.72 -5.67 21.35
C MET A 704 -24.41 -4.47 20.45
N ALA A 705 -24.99 -4.43 19.25
CA ALA A 705 -24.77 -3.34 18.29
C ALA A 705 -25.18 -1.96 18.84
N ASP A 706 -26.16 -1.91 19.77
CA ASP A 706 -26.61 -0.67 20.40
C ASP A 706 -25.60 -0.04 21.38
N THR A 707 -24.66 -0.85 21.91
CA THR A 707 -23.78 -0.43 23.03
C THR A 707 -22.29 -0.62 22.75
N MET A 708 -21.94 -1.37 21.72
CA MET A 708 -20.55 -1.65 21.37
C MET A 708 -20.09 -0.80 20.18
N PRO A 709 -18.81 -0.38 20.18
CA PRO A 709 -18.14 0.07 18.97
C PRO A 709 -18.20 -1.01 17.86
N VAL A 710 -18.16 -0.58 16.61
CA VAL A 710 -18.27 -1.42 15.40
C VAL A 710 -17.22 -2.53 15.36
N PHE A 711 -15.94 -2.19 15.60
CA PHE A 711 -14.84 -3.14 15.64
C PHE A 711 -15.07 -4.19 16.73
N GLU A 712 -15.42 -3.76 17.94
CA GLU A 712 -15.67 -4.67 19.07
C GLU A 712 -16.85 -5.61 18.79
N PHE A 713 -17.93 -5.08 18.22
CA PHE A 713 -19.10 -5.85 17.80
C PHE A 713 -18.71 -6.98 16.84
N TYR A 714 -18.05 -6.65 15.72
CA TYR A 714 -17.65 -7.66 14.73
C TYR A 714 -16.56 -8.59 15.25
N ALA A 715 -15.59 -8.09 16.04
CA ALA A 715 -14.56 -8.92 16.67
C ALA A 715 -15.16 -9.99 17.58
N ARG A 716 -16.20 -9.65 18.33
CA ARG A 716 -16.90 -10.61 19.20
C ARG A 716 -17.70 -11.63 18.40
N VAL A 717 -18.41 -11.21 17.36
CA VAL A 717 -19.14 -12.12 16.46
C VAL A 717 -18.18 -13.11 15.78
N LEU A 718 -17.07 -12.60 15.22
CA LEU A 718 -16.07 -13.40 14.50
C LEU A 718 -15.33 -14.38 15.40
N SER A 719 -14.94 -13.94 16.60
CA SER A 719 -14.13 -14.73 17.53
C SER A 719 -14.98 -15.52 18.53
N ALA A 720 -15.64 -14.85 19.48
CA ALA A 720 -16.32 -15.52 20.60
C ALA A 720 -17.54 -16.35 20.15
N ASP A 721 -18.27 -15.88 19.14
CA ASP A 721 -19.43 -16.59 18.60
C ASP A 721 -19.09 -17.58 17.48
N GLY A 722 -17.79 -17.67 17.12
CA GLY A 722 -17.27 -18.66 16.19
C GLY A 722 -17.64 -18.44 14.73
N ALA A 723 -18.09 -17.24 14.34
CA ALA A 723 -18.44 -16.93 12.96
C ALA A 723 -17.24 -17.08 12.01
N ARG A 724 -16.02 -16.68 12.43
CA ARG A 724 -14.79 -16.85 11.64
C ARG A 724 -14.54 -18.32 11.29
N ARG A 725 -14.67 -19.22 12.27
CA ARG A 725 -14.51 -20.67 12.05
C ARG A 725 -15.51 -21.21 11.03
N LYS A 726 -16.77 -20.78 11.08
CA LYS A 726 -17.82 -21.20 10.12
C LYS A 726 -17.55 -20.69 8.71
N LEU A 727 -17.18 -19.42 8.58
CA LEU A 727 -16.83 -18.80 7.29
C LEU A 727 -15.63 -19.49 6.65
N LEU A 728 -14.55 -19.72 7.41
CA LEU A 728 -13.35 -20.40 6.92
C LEU A 728 -13.61 -21.86 6.53
N ALA A 729 -14.46 -22.57 7.27
CA ALA A 729 -14.81 -23.96 6.95
C ALA A 729 -15.53 -24.10 5.60
N ARG A 730 -16.31 -23.09 5.19
CA ARG A 730 -17.05 -23.10 3.92
C ARG A 730 -16.29 -22.45 2.77
N LEU A 731 -15.59 -21.34 3.03
CA LEU A 731 -14.96 -20.49 2.01
C LEU A 731 -13.46 -20.74 1.85
N GLY A 732 -12.84 -21.49 2.77
CA GLY A 732 -11.42 -21.79 2.78
C GLY A 732 -10.57 -20.74 3.52
N PRO A 733 -9.25 -20.99 3.65
CA PRO A 733 -8.33 -20.13 4.41
C PRO A 733 -8.18 -18.74 3.80
N GLU A 734 -8.34 -18.60 2.48
CA GLU A 734 -8.24 -17.31 1.76
C GLU A 734 -9.24 -16.24 2.25
N ALA A 735 -10.37 -16.67 2.82
CA ALA A 735 -11.35 -15.75 3.41
C ALA A 735 -10.85 -15.11 4.72
N GLY A 736 -9.82 -15.69 5.36
CA GLY A 736 -9.22 -15.17 6.58
C GLY A 736 -8.64 -13.78 6.39
N ASP A 737 -7.81 -13.61 5.37
CA ASP A 737 -7.18 -12.31 5.04
C ASP A 737 -8.23 -11.21 4.80
N ILE A 738 -9.36 -11.58 4.18
CA ILE A 738 -10.45 -10.65 3.85
C ILE A 738 -11.22 -10.25 5.11
N ILE A 739 -11.47 -11.20 5.99
CA ILE A 739 -12.11 -10.95 7.29
C ILE A 739 -11.19 -10.07 8.17
N ASP A 740 -9.88 -10.32 8.15
CA ASP A 740 -8.90 -9.52 8.89
C ASP A 740 -8.84 -8.08 8.35
N GLU A 741 -8.88 -7.88 7.03
CA GLU A 741 -8.96 -6.52 6.49
C GLU A 741 -10.28 -5.83 6.87
N PHE A 742 -11.40 -6.53 6.85
CA PHE A 742 -12.67 -5.95 7.32
C PHE A 742 -12.59 -5.50 8.77
N GLN A 743 -11.91 -6.24 9.64
CA GLN A 743 -11.63 -5.82 11.02
C GLN A 743 -10.69 -4.62 11.09
N ASN A 744 -9.62 -4.58 10.29
CA ASN A 744 -8.72 -3.44 10.21
C ASN A 744 -9.48 -2.17 9.76
N TYR A 745 -10.35 -2.31 8.76
CA TYR A 745 -11.19 -1.23 8.27
C TYR A 745 -12.17 -0.74 9.34
N ALA A 746 -12.82 -1.64 10.08
CA ALA A 746 -13.66 -1.27 11.22
C ALA A 746 -12.89 -0.48 12.29
N LEU A 747 -11.66 -0.89 12.59
CA LEU A 747 -10.80 -0.19 13.56
C LEU A 747 -10.38 1.19 13.05
N SER A 748 -10.01 1.31 11.78
CA SER A 748 -9.62 2.59 11.16
C SER A 748 -10.79 3.56 11.09
N ALA A 749 -11.99 3.09 10.76
CA ALA A 749 -13.22 3.89 10.72
C ALA A 749 -13.53 4.50 12.11
N GLU A 750 -13.37 3.71 13.18
CA GLU A 750 -13.54 4.22 14.55
C GLU A 750 -12.49 5.27 14.92
N ARG A 751 -11.21 5.04 14.56
CA ARG A 751 -10.13 6.02 14.81
C ARG A 751 -10.34 7.33 14.06
N ALA A 752 -10.91 7.27 12.86
CA ALA A 752 -11.28 8.44 12.07
C ALA A 752 -12.47 9.22 12.65
N GLY A 753 -13.11 8.71 13.71
CA GLY A 753 -14.23 9.37 14.38
C GLY A 753 -15.57 9.19 13.69
N LEU A 754 -15.74 8.18 12.81
CA LEU A 754 -17.04 7.84 12.22
C LEU A 754 -17.97 7.27 13.31
N PRO A 755 -19.14 7.89 13.57
CA PRO A 755 -20.00 7.46 14.66
C PRO A 755 -20.91 6.29 14.25
N GLY A 756 -20.68 5.12 14.85
CA GLY A 756 -21.64 4.02 14.89
C GLY A 756 -21.72 3.15 13.63
N LEU A 757 -22.50 2.07 13.74
CA LEU A 757 -22.59 1.01 12.73
C LEU A 757 -23.26 1.45 11.42
N GLN A 758 -24.20 2.40 11.47
CA GLN A 758 -24.85 2.92 10.26
C GLN A 758 -23.87 3.68 9.37
N ALA A 759 -23.17 4.68 9.94
CA ALA A 759 -22.18 5.45 9.20
C ALA A 759 -21.08 4.55 8.63
N PHE A 760 -20.68 3.52 9.38
CA PHE A 760 -19.72 2.52 8.92
C PHE A 760 -20.20 1.78 7.66
N LEU A 761 -21.43 1.24 7.66
CA LEU A 761 -21.96 0.49 6.50
C LEU A 761 -22.17 1.39 5.28
N GLU A 762 -22.72 2.59 5.47
CA GLU A 762 -22.90 3.56 4.37
C GLU A 762 -21.55 3.94 3.75
N THR A 763 -20.53 4.17 4.57
CA THR A 763 -19.17 4.49 4.11
C THR A 763 -18.54 3.31 3.38
N LEU A 764 -18.70 2.10 3.93
CA LEU A 764 -18.20 0.86 3.34
C LEU A 764 -18.86 0.56 1.98
N GLU A 765 -20.14 0.88 1.82
CA GLU A 765 -20.87 0.73 0.56
C GLU A 765 -20.50 1.80 -0.47
N ALA A 766 -20.41 3.05 -0.05
CA ALA A 766 -20.08 4.17 -0.93
C ALA A 766 -18.64 4.11 -1.43
N ALA A 767 -17.72 3.66 -0.58
CA ALA A 767 -16.29 3.61 -0.86
C ALA A 767 -15.68 2.32 -0.30
N ALA A 768 -15.98 1.21 -0.97
CA ALA A 768 -15.44 -0.09 -0.61
C ALA A 768 -13.91 -0.11 -0.73
N PRO A 769 -13.17 -0.45 0.35
CA PRO A 769 -11.72 -0.51 0.30
C PRO A 769 -11.28 -1.63 -0.66
N GLU A 770 -10.27 -1.32 -1.47
CA GLU A 770 -9.63 -2.29 -2.36
C GLU A 770 -8.43 -2.90 -1.61
N ILE A 771 -8.56 -4.16 -1.20
CA ILE A 771 -7.44 -4.92 -0.64
C ILE A 771 -6.43 -5.15 -1.75
N LYS A 772 -5.20 -4.68 -1.58
CA LYS A 772 -4.06 -5.02 -2.42
C LYS A 772 -3.32 -6.17 -1.76
N ARG A 773 -3.36 -7.38 -2.35
CA ARG A 773 -2.58 -8.52 -1.86
C ARG A 773 -1.16 -8.40 -2.38
N GLU A 774 -0.18 -8.33 -1.49
CA GLU A 774 1.22 -8.56 -1.84
C GLU A 774 1.39 -10.06 -2.13
N LEU A 775 1.48 -10.40 -3.42
CA LEU A 775 1.69 -11.78 -3.83
C LEU A 775 3.08 -12.24 -3.38
N ASP A 776 3.12 -13.06 -2.33
CA ASP A 776 4.34 -13.68 -1.83
C ASP A 776 4.97 -14.56 -2.93
N GLN A 777 6.22 -14.27 -3.30
CA GLN A 777 6.94 -15.01 -4.33
C GLN A 777 7.31 -16.44 -3.89
N GLY A 778 7.19 -16.75 -2.59
CA GLY A 778 7.57 -18.05 -2.03
C GLY A 778 6.53 -19.17 -2.15
N ARG A 779 5.26 -18.87 -2.47
CA ARG A 779 4.19 -19.88 -2.53
C ARG A 779 4.16 -20.64 -3.85
N ASP A 780 3.85 -21.93 -3.79
CA ASP A 780 3.78 -22.79 -4.98
C ASP A 780 2.41 -22.68 -5.68
N GLU A 781 2.15 -21.52 -6.30
CA GLU A 781 0.84 -21.16 -6.86
C GLU A 781 0.97 -20.47 -8.24
N VAL A 782 -0.02 -20.70 -9.12
CA VAL A 782 -0.15 -19.99 -10.40
C VAL A 782 -0.52 -18.53 -10.15
N ARG A 783 0.20 -17.59 -10.75
CA ARG A 783 0.00 -16.15 -10.53
C ARG A 783 -0.79 -15.51 -11.67
N ILE A 784 -1.95 -14.92 -11.38
CA ILE A 784 -2.76 -14.17 -12.36
C ILE A 784 -2.69 -12.68 -12.02
N MET A 785 -2.19 -11.85 -12.93
CA MET A 785 -2.01 -10.41 -12.68
C MET A 785 -2.04 -9.57 -13.96
N THR A 786 -2.09 -8.25 -13.80
CA THR A 786 -1.95 -7.34 -14.94
C THR A 786 -0.48 -7.20 -15.36
N VAL A 787 -0.22 -6.84 -16.62
CA VAL A 787 1.16 -6.58 -17.10
C VAL A 787 1.86 -5.48 -16.27
N HIS A 788 1.12 -4.47 -15.80
CA HIS A 788 1.66 -3.43 -14.91
C HIS A 788 2.16 -4.03 -13.59
N ALA A 789 1.36 -4.89 -12.95
CA ALA A 789 1.72 -5.55 -11.71
C ALA A 789 2.89 -6.54 -11.86
N ALA A 790 3.09 -7.07 -13.07
CA ALA A 790 4.19 -7.99 -13.38
C ALA A 790 5.54 -7.29 -13.61
N LYS A 791 5.59 -5.95 -13.66
CA LYS A 791 6.85 -5.23 -13.84
C LYS A 791 7.82 -5.55 -12.69
N GLY A 792 9.06 -5.87 -13.03
CA GLY A 792 10.07 -6.36 -12.09
C GLY A 792 10.00 -7.87 -11.77
N LEU A 793 8.86 -8.52 -12.01
CA LEU A 793 8.70 -9.97 -11.82
C LEU A 793 9.16 -10.76 -13.07
N GLU A 794 9.26 -12.08 -12.89
CA GLU A 794 9.63 -13.06 -13.91
C GLU A 794 8.93 -14.41 -13.65
N GLY A 795 8.74 -15.19 -14.71
CA GLY A 795 8.17 -16.53 -14.66
C GLY A 795 8.73 -17.40 -15.78
N ALA A 796 8.97 -18.68 -15.48
CA ALA A 796 9.50 -19.61 -16.48
C ALA A 796 8.52 -19.77 -17.64
N VAL A 797 7.22 -19.81 -17.33
CA VAL A 797 6.13 -19.87 -18.32
C VAL A 797 5.21 -18.67 -18.14
N VAL A 798 5.04 -17.89 -19.21
CA VAL A 798 4.16 -16.72 -19.21
C VAL A 798 3.07 -16.86 -20.27
N PHE A 799 1.82 -16.78 -19.86
CA PHE A 799 0.69 -16.56 -20.74
C PHE A 799 0.44 -15.06 -20.88
N LEU A 800 0.50 -14.52 -22.09
CA LEU A 800 0.08 -13.15 -22.40
C LEU A 800 -1.28 -13.22 -23.08
N VAL A 801 -2.31 -12.78 -22.36
CA VAL A 801 -3.71 -12.86 -22.78
C VAL A 801 -4.17 -11.53 -23.36
N ASP A 802 -4.53 -11.55 -24.65
CA ASP A 802 -5.11 -10.41 -25.36
C ASP A 802 -6.65 -10.41 -25.25
N PRO A 803 -7.28 -9.35 -24.72
CA PRO A 803 -8.73 -9.24 -24.66
C PRO A 803 -9.40 -8.85 -26.01
N GLY A 804 -8.62 -8.68 -27.09
CA GLY A 804 -9.12 -8.39 -28.44
C GLY A 804 -9.82 -7.04 -28.59
N SER A 805 -9.72 -6.18 -27.58
CA SER A 805 -10.38 -4.87 -27.52
C SER A 805 -9.44 -3.75 -27.96
N ALA A 806 -9.96 -2.79 -28.72
CA ALA A 806 -9.24 -1.61 -29.17
C ALA A 806 -8.46 -0.88 -28.05
N VAL A 807 -7.31 -0.30 -28.41
CA VAL A 807 -6.43 0.43 -27.48
C VAL A 807 -7.17 1.61 -26.85
N TRP A 808 -7.79 2.42 -27.72
CA TRP A 808 -8.55 3.62 -27.38
C TRP A 808 -10.00 3.47 -27.82
N THR A 809 -10.92 3.97 -26.99
CA THR A 809 -12.35 4.10 -27.31
C THR A 809 -12.76 5.53 -27.00
N GLY A 810 -13.70 6.12 -27.76
CA GLY A 810 -14.11 7.52 -27.57
C GLY A 810 -14.63 7.82 -26.16
N SER A 811 -15.15 6.81 -25.44
CA SER A 811 -15.57 6.93 -24.04
C SER A 811 -14.42 7.06 -23.03
N ARG A 812 -13.17 6.76 -23.44
CA ARG A 812 -11.95 6.89 -22.62
C ARG A 812 -11.24 8.22 -22.80
N ALA A 813 -11.74 9.11 -23.67
CA ALA A 813 -11.20 10.46 -23.76
C ALA A 813 -11.39 11.16 -22.40
N PRO A 814 -10.33 11.79 -21.86
CA PRO A 814 -10.46 12.54 -20.63
C PRO A 814 -11.46 13.68 -20.84
N LYS A 815 -12.30 13.95 -19.83
CA LYS A 815 -13.23 15.07 -19.88
C LYS A 815 -12.48 16.39 -19.80
N LEU A 816 -11.35 16.41 -19.09
CA LEU A 816 -10.40 17.51 -19.09
C LEU A 816 -9.23 17.18 -20.04
N ILE A 817 -9.27 17.71 -21.25
CA ILE A 817 -8.26 17.50 -22.28
C ILE A 817 -7.04 18.39 -21.95
N PRO A 818 -5.87 17.81 -21.63
CA PRO A 818 -4.67 18.59 -21.40
C PRO A 818 -4.13 19.14 -22.73
N TYR A 819 -3.60 20.35 -22.70
CA TYR A 819 -2.93 20.98 -23.86
C TYR A 819 -1.77 21.85 -23.38
N ASP A 820 -0.86 22.21 -24.28
CA ASP A 820 0.26 23.09 -23.96
C ASP A 820 -0.23 24.55 -23.96
N PHE A 821 -0.31 25.16 -22.79
CA PHE A 821 -0.77 26.55 -22.63
C PHE A 821 0.43 27.50 -22.69
N GLN A 822 0.35 28.48 -23.59
CA GLN A 822 1.34 29.55 -23.71
C GLN A 822 0.77 30.83 -23.11
N GLY A 823 1.17 31.12 -21.87
CA GLY A 823 0.89 32.37 -21.17
C GLY A 823 2.05 33.36 -21.26
N ASP A 824 1.95 34.44 -20.48
CA ASP A 824 3.05 35.41 -20.31
C ASP A 824 4.14 34.86 -19.35
N GLY A 825 3.84 33.80 -18.58
CA GLY A 825 4.73 33.10 -17.67
C GLY A 825 5.43 31.86 -18.28
N PRO A 826 6.06 31.00 -17.45
CA PRO A 826 6.65 29.76 -17.91
C PRO A 826 5.59 28.83 -18.52
N PRO A 827 5.95 27.96 -19.47
CA PRO A 827 4.98 27.06 -20.10
C PRO A 827 4.32 26.15 -19.04
N VAL A 828 2.98 26.19 -18.98
CA VAL A 828 2.16 25.37 -18.08
C VAL A 828 1.26 24.47 -18.91
N LYS A 829 0.91 23.28 -18.41
CA LYS A 829 -0.14 22.46 -19.04
C LYS A 829 -1.50 23.05 -18.72
N GLY A 830 -2.25 23.43 -19.75
CA GLY A 830 -3.65 23.84 -19.64
C GLY A 830 -4.61 22.66 -19.70
N PHE A 831 -5.87 22.89 -19.31
CA PHE A 831 -6.93 21.88 -19.33
C PHE A 831 -8.23 22.42 -19.92
N LEU A 832 -8.80 21.69 -20.88
CA LEU A 832 -10.06 22.03 -21.53
C LEU A 832 -11.13 20.98 -21.24
N TRP A 833 -12.24 21.43 -20.69
CA TRP A 833 -13.44 20.64 -20.55
C TRP A 833 -14.22 20.55 -21.87
N GLN A 834 -14.44 19.33 -22.35
CA GLN A 834 -15.36 19.03 -23.45
C GLN A 834 -16.62 18.33 -22.89
N PRO A 835 -17.78 19.01 -22.80
CA PRO A 835 -19.01 18.45 -22.23
C PRO A 835 -19.52 17.20 -22.95
N ASN A 836 -19.57 17.28 -24.29
CA ASN A 836 -20.13 16.24 -25.15
C ASN A 836 -19.50 16.32 -26.56
N SER A 837 -19.82 15.35 -27.43
CA SER A 837 -19.26 15.28 -28.80
C SER A 837 -19.73 16.43 -29.71
N SER A 838 -20.84 17.10 -29.40
CA SER A 838 -21.32 18.24 -30.20
C SER A 838 -20.47 19.51 -29.99
N CYS A 839 -19.79 19.61 -28.84
CA CYS A 839 -18.86 20.68 -28.51
C CYS A 839 -17.42 20.41 -28.99
N GLN A 840 -17.18 19.33 -29.73
CA GLN A 840 -15.86 19.03 -30.27
C GLN A 840 -15.50 20.03 -31.38
N THR A 841 -14.30 20.60 -31.26
CA THR A 841 -13.65 21.52 -32.21
C THR A 841 -12.46 20.85 -32.89
N GLY A 842 -11.94 21.43 -33.98
CA GLY A 842 -10.71 20.97 -34.62
C GLY A 842 -9.52 20.93 -33.65
N PHE A 843 -9.39 21.95 -32.79
CA PHE A 843 -8.36 21.99 -31.75
C PHE A 843 -8.46 20.81 -30.77
N THR A 844 -9.63 20.61 -30.15
CA THR A 844 -9.84 19.51 -29.18
C THR A 844 -9.68 18.13 -29.82
N ALA A 845 -10.08 17.98 -31.09
CA ALA A 845 -9.87 16.75 -31.84
C ALA A 845 -8.37 16.43 -32.04
N ALA A 846 -7.56 17.44 -32.39
CA ALA A 846 -6.11 17.28 -32.54
C ALA A 846 -5.43 16.89 -31.22
N GLU A 847 -5.83 17.48 -30.10
CA GLU A 847 -5.31 17.12 -28.77
C GLU A 847 -5.74 15.70 -28.36
N ILE A 848 -6.99 15.30 -28.62
CA ILE A 848 -7.45 13.91 -28.40
C ILE A 848 -6.65 12.92 -29.26
N GLU A 849 -6.31 13.29 -30.50
CA GLU A 849 -5.48 12.45 -31.37
C GLU A 849 -4.05 12.29 -30.83
N LYS A 850 -3.43 13.35 -30.31
CA LYS A 850 -2.13 13.26 -29.61
C LYS A 850 -2.21 12.31 -28.41
N LEU A 851 -3.27 12.38 -27.61
CA LEU A 851 -3.48 11.47 -26.47
C LEU A 851 -3.70 10.03 -26.92
N LYS A 852 -4.47 9.82 -27.99
CA LYS A 852 -4.67 8.50 -28.59
C LYS A 852 -3.33 7.92 -29.06
N ASN A 853 -2.52 8.70 -29.77
CA ASN A 853 -1.19 8.28 -30.21
C ASN A 853 -0.30 7.88 -29.02
N ARG A 854 -0.24 8.70 -27.95
CA ARG A 854 0.52 8.37 -26.72
C ARG A 854 0.02 7.09 -26.04
N ALA A 855 -1.30 6.87 -26.00
CA ALA A 855 -1.88 5.65 -25.42
C ALA A 855 -1.56 4.40 -26.26
N GLU A 856 -1.49 4.53 -27.59
CA GLU A 856 -1.05 3.46 -28.48
C GLU A 856 0.45 3.16 -28.35
N GLU A 857 1.29 4.17 -28.15
CA GLU A 857 2.72 4.00 -27.84
C GLU A 857 2.92 3.25 -26.51
N GLU A 858 2.19 3.63 -25.46
CA GLU A 858 2.23 2.91 -24.19
C GLU A 858 1.69 1.48 -24.31
N TYR A 859 0.67 1.25 -25.13
CA TYR A 859 0.15 -0.10 -25.42
C TYR A 859 1.21 -1.02 -26.02
N ARG A 860 2.10 -0.50 -26.87
CA ARG A 860 3.25 -1.25 -27.44
C ARG A 860 4.36 -1.46 -26.41
N ARG A 861 4.63 -0.50 -25.54
CA ARG A 861 5.55 -0.68 -24.39
C ARG A 861 5.03 -1.74 -23.41
N LEU A 862 3.72 -1.81 -23.18
CA LEU A 862 3.11 -2.89 -22.39
C LEU A 862 3.30 -4.28 -23.03
N LEU A 863 3.17 -4.39 -24.36
CA LEU A 863 3.50 -5.63 -25.07
C LEU A 863 4.96 -6.02 -24.83
N TYR A 864 5.88 -5.07 -24.97
CA TYR A 864 7.31 -5.30 -24.73
C TYR A 864 7.57 -5.79 -23.30
N VAL A 865 6.98 -5.15 -22.29
CA VAL A 865 7.10 -5.57 -20.89
C VAL A 865 6.54 -6.98 -20.69
N GLY A 866 5.36 -7.27 -21.23
CA GLY A 866 4.69 -8.57 -21.12
C GLY A 866 5.50 -9.72 -21.73
N MET A 867 6.00 -9.55 -22.95
CA MET A 867 6.83 -10.57 -23.62
C MET A 867 8.16 -10.81 -22.89
N THR A 868 8.78 -9.75 -22.35
CA THR A 868 10.07 -9.84 -21.63
C THR A 868 9.95 -10.34 -20.18
N ARG A 869 8.75 -10.70 -19.72
CA ARG A 869 8.56 -11.39 -18.43
C ARG A 869 8.89 -12.87 -18.49
N ALA A 870 8.83 -13.48 -19.68
CA ALA A 870 9.07 -14.91 -19.88
C ALA A 870 10.57 -15.24 -19.81
N GLU A 871 10.92 -16.26 -19.03
CA GLU A 871 12.29 -16.79 -19.02
C GLU A 871 12.50 -17.83 -20.13
N ASP A 872 11.59 -18.81 -20.23
CA ASP A 872 11.76 -20.00 -21.06
C ASP A 872 10.63 -20.16 -22.09
N ARG A 873 9.36 -20.03 -21.67
CA ARG A 873 8.18 -20.26 -22.51
C ARG A 873 7.22 -19.07 -22.48
N LEU A 874 6.84 -18.56 -23.66
CA LEU A 874 5.85 -17.49 -23.83
C LEU A 874 4.66 -18.01 -24.64
N ILE A 875 3.44 -17.87 -24.12
CA ILE A 875 2.21 -18.25 -24.82
C ILE A 875 1.40 -16.98 -25.08
N ILE A 876 1.16 -16.69 -26.36
CA ILE A 876 0.28 -15.61 -26.79
C ILE A 876 -1.08 -16.22 -27.13
N CYS A 877 -2.11 -15.79 -26.44
CA CYS A 877 -3.47 -16.26 -26.65
C CYS A 877 -4.44 -15.11 -26.40
N GLY A 878 -5.70 -15.26 -26.83
CA GLY A 878 -6.66 -14.19 -26.65
C GLY A 878 -8.07 -14.57 -27.04
N TYR A 879 -8.96 -13.63 -26.87
CA TYR A 879 -10.35 -13.74 -27.27
C TYR A 879 -10.81 -12.40 -27.83
N ARG A 880 -11.81 -12.39 -28.70
CA ARG A 880 -12.33 -11.16 -29.31
C ARG A 880 -13.85 -11.18 -29.43
N GLY A 881 -14.43 -10.01 -29.66
CA GLY A 881 -15.84 -9.88 -30.03
C GLY A 881 -16.10 -10.28 -31.49
N THR A 882 -17.32 -10.07 -31.96
CA THR A 882 -17.70 -10.33 -33.36
C THR A 882 -17.01 -9.39 -34.35
N ARG A 883 -16.70 -8.15 -33.93
CA ARG A 883 -15.92 -7.19 -34.71
C ARG A 883 -14.44 -7.29 -34.38
N GLU A 884 -13.62 -7.42 -35.40
CA GLU A 884 -12.17 -7.41 -35.27
C GLU A 884 -11.65 -5.98 -35.03
N SER A 885 -10.84 -5.83 -33.99
CA SER A 885 -10.05 -4.61 -33.77
C SER A 885 -8.73 -4.73 -34.54
N GLY A 886 -8.24 -3.65 -35.13
CA GLY A 886 -7.04 -3.66 -35.99
C GLY A 886 -5.78 -4.14 -35.27
N GLU A 887 -5.06 -3.23 -34.60
CA GLU A 887 -3.76 -3.52 -33.95
C GLU A 887 -3.92 -4.05 -32.53
N THR A 888 -4.04 -5.38 -32.40
CA THR A 888 -4.06 -6.11 -31.12
C THR A 888 -2.69 -6.74 -30.82
N TRP A 889 -2.36 -7.02 -29.57
CA TRP A 889 -1.10 -7.66 -29.17
C TRP A 889 -0.93 -9.00 -29.88
N HIS A 890 -1.99 -9.79 -29.92
CA HIS A 890 -2.00 -11.08 -30.62
C HIS A 890 -1.66 -10.91 -32.10
N ARG A 891 -2.31 -9.98 -32.80
CA ARG A 891 -2.07 -9.73 -34.23
C ARG A 891 -0.66 -9.19 -34.51
N LEU A 892 -0.16 -8.27 -33.68
CA LEU A 892 1.20 -7.74 -33.81
C LEU A 892 2.26 -8.86 -33.70
N VAL A 893 2.05 -9.82 -32.80
CA VAL A 893 2.95 -10.97 -32.65
C VAL A 893 2.75 -11.98 -33.78
N GLU A 894 1.50 -12.26 -34.14
CA GLU A 894 1.15 -13.19 -35.23
C GLU A 894 1.76 -12.74 -36.56
N ASP A 895 1.57 -11.48 -36.94
CA ASP A 895 2.06 -10.96 -38.23
C ASP A 895 3.61 -10.95 -38.33
N ALA A 896 4.30 -10.88 -37.19
CA ALA A 896 5.76 -10.92 -37.12
C ALA A 896 6.32 -12.35 -37.15
N LEU A 897 5.70 -13.28 -36.42
CA LEU A 897 6.26 -14.61 -36.18
C LEU A 897 5.61 -15.73 -37.00
N ALA A 898 4.42 -15.55 -37.56
CA ALA A 898 3.67 -16.60 -38.25
C ALA A 898 4.48 -17.29 -39.36
N ALA A 899 5.16 -16.51 -40.21
CA ALA A 899 5.98 -17.03 -41.30
C ALA A 899 7.23 -17.81 -40.84
N LYS A 900 7.65 -17.62 -39.59
CA LYS A 900 8.82 -18.26 -38.96
C LYS A 900 8.42 -19.33 -37.94
N SER A 901 7.13 -19.66 -37.83
CA SER A 901 6.59 -20.58 -36.86
C SER A 901 6.19 -21.92 -37.50
N GLU A 902 6.38 -23.01 -36.78
CA GLU A 902 5.90 -24.33 -37.15
C GLU A 902 4.47 -24.53 -36.64
N THR A 903 3.63 -25.23 -37.40
CA THR A 903 2.28 -25.59 -36.93
C THR A 903 2.36 -26.89 -36.11
N PHE A 904 1.73 -26.91 -34.93
CA PHE A 904 1.59 -28.10 -34.10
C PHE A 904 0.14 -28.26 -33.63
N VAL A 905 -0.23 -29.48 -33.22
CA VAL A 905 -1.55 -29.74 -32.66
C VAL A 905 -1.49 -29.53 -31.15
N HIS A 906 -2.32 -28.63 -30.63
CA HIS A 906 -2.37 -28.33 -29.21
C HIS A 906 -2.81 -29.57 -28.41
N PRO A 907 -2.05 -29.99 -27.38
CA PRO A 907 -2.19 -31.32 -26.76
C PRO A 907 -3.53 -31.55 -26.03
N VAL A 908 -4.19 -30.48 -25.57
CA VAL A 908 -5.47 -30.56 -24.86
C VAL A 908 -6.67 -30.35 -25.80
N THR A 909 -6.69 -29.25 -26.56
CA THR A 909 -7.82 -28.91 -27.44
C THR A 909 -7.82 -29.62 -28.79
N GLY A 910 -6.69 -30.17 -29.24
CA GLY A 910 -6.56 -30.76 -30.57
C GLY A 910 -6.61 -29.75 -31.73
N VAL A 911 -6.62 -28.44 -31.43
CA VAL A 911 -6.65 -27.36 -32.43
C VAL A 911 -5.22 -27.06 -32.90
N ALA A 912 -5.06 -26.68 -34.17
CA ALA A 912 -3.78 -26.23 -34.68
C ALA A 912 -3.33 -24.94 -33.96
N ALA A 913 -2.09 -24.91 -33.50
CA ALA A 913 -1.44 -23.75 -32.92
C ALA A 913 -0.07 -23.56 -33.58
N ARG A 914 0.53 -22.38 -33.44
CA ARG A 914 1.83 -22.07 -34.03
C ARG A 914 2.90 -22.01 -32.95
N ARG A 915 4.09 -22.51 -33.25
CA ARG A 915 5.24 -22.49 -32.36
C ARG A 915 6.45 -21.87 -33.06
N TYR A 916 7.00 -20.81 -32.49
CA TYR A 916 8.27 -20.25 -32.89
C TYR A 916 9.39 -20.77 -32.00
N ARG A 917 10.44 -21.30 -32.63
CA ARG A 917 11.67 -21.75 -31.97
C ARG A 917 12.82 -21.70 -32.96
N LYS A 918 14.00 -21.29 -32.50
CA LYS A 918 15.26 -21.28 -33.26
C LYS A 918 16.27 -22.28 -32.70
N THR A 919 16.28 -22.50 -31.39
CA THR A 919 17.15 -23.50 -30.76
C THR A 919 16.56 -24.92 -30.91
N PRO A 920 17.35 -25.94 -31.25
CA PRO A 920 16.83 -27.31 -31.34
C PRO A 920 16.50 -27.89 -29.96
N ARG A 921 15.42 -28.68 -29.85
CA ARG A 921 15.02 -29.34 -28.59
C ARG A 921 16.06 -30.40 -28.24
N SER A 922 16.81 -30.21 -27.15
CA SER A 922 17.53 -31.31 -26.52
C SER A 922 16.56 -32.04 -25.58
N PHE A 923 16.29 -33.32 -25.85
CA PHE A 923 15.69 -34.20 -24.87
C PHE A 923 16.77 -34.54 -23.85
N ILE A 924 16.83 -33.77 -22.76
CA ILE A 924 17.58 -34.18 -21.59
C ILE A 924 16.59 -34.96 -20.74
N GLU A 925 16.83 -36.27 -20.56
CA GLU A 925 16.18 -37.02 -19.50
C GLU A 925 16.54 -36.36 -18.18
N ILE A 926 15.57 -35.68 -17.57
CA ILE A 926 15.72 -35.13 -16.22
C ILE A 926 15.61 -36.32 -15.27
N ASN A 927 16.75 -36.90 -14.93
CA ASN A 927 16.91 -37.74 -13.75
C ASN A 927 16.84 -36.83 -12.51
N GLU A 928 15.64 -36.36 -12.19
CA GLU A 928 15.32 -36.08 -10.80
C GLU A 928 15.22 -37.46 -10.14
N GLU A 929 16.29 -37.89 -9.45
CA GLU A 929 16.10 -38.82 -8.33
C GLU A 929 14.96 -38.24 -7.50
N ASP A 930 13.84 -38.96 -7.42
CA ASP A 930 12.64 -38.56 -6.72
C ASP A 930 13.02 -38.12 -5.30
N GLN A 931 13.19 -36.81 -5.13
CA GLN A 931 12.98 -36.15 -3.85
C GLN A 931 11.48 -35.98 -3.58
N ALA A 932 10.65 -36.89 -4.10
CA ALA A 932 9.37 -37.25 -3.50
C ALA A 932 9.59 -38.00 -2.18
N GLY A 933 10.46 -37.47 -1.31
CA GLY A 933 10.25 -37.58 0.11
C GLY A 933 9.05 -36.70 0.45
N ALA A 934 7.85 -37.14 0.06
CA ALA A 934 6.68 -36.83 0.84
C ALA A 934 7.06 -37.32 2.24
N THR A 935 7.53 -36.40 3.07
CA THR A 935 7.65 -36.63 4.50
C THR A 935 6.21 -36.95 4.86
N SER A 936 5.89 -38.24 4.98
CA SER A 936 4.65 -38.66 5.59
C SER A 936 4.73 -37.98 6.95
N LEU A 937 4.02 -36.86 7.09
CA LEU A 937 3.94 -36.19 8.37
C LEU A 937 3.51 -37.30 9.32
N PRO A 938 4.30 -37.59 10.36
CA PRO A 938 3.92 -38.61 11.31
C PRO A 938 2.48 -38.32 11.73
N PRO A 939 1.62 -39.33 11.85
CA PRO A 939 0.23 -39.11 12.23
C PRO A 939 0.22 -38.18 13.44
N LEU A 940 -0.52 -37.07 13.31
CA LEU A 940 -0.63 -36.06 14.37
C LEU A 940 -0.82 -36.80 15.70
N PRO A 941 0.07 -36.60 16.69
CA PRO A 941 -0.04 -37.27 17.97
C PRO A 941 -1.47 -37.16 18.49
N HIS A 942 -1.99 -38.22 19.11
CA HIS A 942 -3.38 -38.25 19.56
C HIS A 942 -3.75 -37.02 20.43
N ASP A 943 -2.77 -36.48 21.14
CA ASP A 943 -2.86 -35.28 21.98
C ASP A 943 -3.26 -34.02 21.19
N TYR A 944 -2.94 -33.91 19.90
CA TYR A 944 -3.37 -32.79 19.03
C TYR A 944 -4.87 -32.82 18.70
N ARG A 945 -5.55 -33.96 18.92
CA ARG A 945 -7.01 -34.09 18.78
C ARG A 945 -7.74 -33.89 20.10
N GLN A 946 -7.01 -33.80 21.20
CA GLN A 946 -7.56 -33.46 22.50
C GLN A 946 -7.52 -31.94 22.65
N PRO A 947 -8.58 -31.30 23.17
CA PRO A 947 -8.50 -29.90 23.55
C PRO A 947 -7.31 -29.71 24.49
N MET A 948 -6.43 -28.75 24.19
CA MET A 948 -5.39 -28.36 25.15
C MET A 948 -6.07 -28.09 26.50
N LYS A 949 -5.53 -28.68 27.57
CA LYS A 949 -5.94 -28.32 28.91
C LYS A 949 -5.79 -26.81 29.02
N ALA A 950 -6.85 -26.13 29.47
CA ALA A 950 -6.78 -24.69 29.71
C ALA A 950 -5.52 -24.41 30.53
N GLU A 951 -4.63 -23.58 29.98
CA GLU A 951 -3.44 -23.20 30.72
C GLU A 951 -3.91 -22.57 32.04
N PRO A 952 -3.46 -23.08 33.19
CA PRO A 952 -3.75 -22.41 34.45
C PRO A 952 -3.21 -20.99 34.29
N GLY A 953 -4.09 -20.00 34.42
CA GLY A 953 -3.71 -18.60 34.30
C GLY A 953 -2.48 -18.34 35.17
N LEU A 954 -1.50 -17.62 34.62
CA LEU A 954 -0.24 -17.34 35.29
C LEU A 954 -0.53 -16.90 36.74
N PRO A 955 -0.09 -17.67 37.76
CA PRO A 955 -0.33 -17.28 39.14
C PRO A 955 0.35 -15.94 39.38
N ARG A 956 -0.38 -14.99 39.98
CA ARG A 956 0.22 -13.72 40.40
C ARG A 956 1.37 -14.04 41.37
N PRO A 957 2.58 -13.49 41.16
CA PRO A 957 3.70 -13.78 42.04
C PRO A 957 3.36 -13.34 43.47
N LEU A 958 3.59 -14.25 44.41
CA LEU A 958 3.41 -13.99 45.84
C LEU A 958 4.54 -13.06 46.28
N ALA A 959 4.19 -11.80 46.57
CA ALA A 959 5.11 -10.89 47.25
C ALA A 959 5.18 -11.29 48.73
N PRO A 960 6.37 -11.55 49.31
CA PRO A 960 6.54 -11.94 50.71
C PRO A 960 5.92 -10.97 51.71
N SER A 961 5.87 -9.67 51.38
CA SER A 961 5.20 -8.63 52.16
C SER A 961 3.67 -8.70 52.12
N GLY A 962 3.08 -9.36 51.13
CA GLY A 962 1.64 -9.61 50.99
C GLY A 962 1.19 -10.99 51.47
N ALA A 963 2.11 -11.81 52.02
CA ALA A 963 1.79 -13.15 52.52
C ALA A 963 0.84 -13.14 53.73
N SER A 964 0.69 -12.01 54.42
CA SER A 964 -0.28 -11.79 55.51
C SER A 964 -1.73 -11.94 55.06
N ALA A 965 -2.06 -11.56 53.82
CA ALA A 965 -3.40 -11.71 53.25
C ALA A 965 -3.85 -13.17 53.09
N LEU A 966 -2.93 -14.14 53.21
CA LEU A 966 -3.23 -15.57 53.18
C LEU A 966 -3.43 -16.19 54.57
N ILE A 967 -2.98 -15.52 55.64
CA ILE A 967 -2.97 -16.07 57.01
C ILE A 967 -4.13 -15.53 57.86
N GLU A 968 -4.49 -14.26 57.70
CA GLU A 968 -5.56 -13.60 58.47
C GLU A 968 -6.55 -12.95 57.49
N ALA A 969 -7.63 -13.66 57.15
CA ALA A 969 -8.59 -13.20 56.14
C ALA A 969 -9.62 -12.16 56.64
N ASP A 970 -9.71 -11.91 57.96
CA ASP A 970 -10.87 -11.22 58.53
C ASP A 970 -10.60 -9.94 59.37
N GLU A 971 -9.36 -9.54 59.64
CA GLU A 971 -9.09 -8.29 60.40
C GLU A 971 -7.91 -7.48 59.85
N GLU A 972 -8.09 -6.83 58.70
CA GLU A 972 -7.50 -5.52 58.36
C GLU A 972 -8.23 -4.94 57.12
N PRO A 973 -8.44 -3.62 57.01
CA PRO A 973 -9.05 -3.05 55.82
C PRO A 973 -8.14 -3.27 54.60
N PRO A 974 -8.72 -3.46 53.41
CA PRO A 974 -7.99 -3.90 52.22
C PRO A 974 -6.82 -2.96 51.91
N LEU A 975 -5.65 -3.54 51.65
CA LEU A 975 -4.50 -2.85 51.07
C LEU A 975 -4.94 -2.15 49.77
N ASP A 976 -5.07 -0.84 49.86
CA ASP A 976 -5.34 0.04 48.74
C ASP A 976 -4.14 0.01 47.78
N LEU A 977 -4.29 -0.65 46.64
CA LEU A 977 -3.28 -0.76 45.57
C LEU A 977 -3.17 0.52 44.72
N SER A 978 -3.66 1.65 45.22
CA SER A 978 -3.56 2.94 44.54
C SER A 978 -2.23 3.65 44.83
N SER A 979 -1.66 4.24 43.78
CA SER A 979 -0.44 5.05 43.85
C SER A 979 -0.61 6.22 44.83
N PRO A 980 0.36 6.50 45.72
CA PRO A 980 0.26 7.57 46.72
C PRO A 980 0.22 9.00 46.13
N VAL A 981 0.30 9.13 44.80
CA VAL A 981 0.22 10.40 44.07
C VAL A 981 -1.23 10.85 43.82
N LEU A 982 -2.22 9.97 44.00
CA LEU A 982 -3.62 10.22 43.58
C LEU A 982 -4.69 10.02 44.68
N GLN A 983 -4.44 10.46 45.92
CA GLN A 983 -5.53 10.62 46.89
C GLN A 983 -5.53 11.99 47.58
N PRO A 984 -6.61 12.78 47.44
CA PRO A 984 -6.82 13.98 48.22
C PRO A 984 -7.48 13.63 49.58
N GLY A 985 -6.76 13.91 50.66
CA GLY A 985 -7.35 14.16 51.98
C GLY A 985 -7.58 12.96 52.90
N THR A 986 -6.54 12.55 53.64
CA THR A 986 -6.64 12.13 55.04
C THR A 986 -5.32 12.48 55.75
N GLY A 987 -5.41 12.98 56.98
CA GLY A 987 -4.26 13.47 57.75
C GLY A 987 -3.32 12.35 58.22
N ALA A 988 -2.01 12.58 58.05
CA ALA A 988 -0.87 11.98 58.75
C ALA A 988 -0.80 10.44 58.89
N PRO A 989 -0.30 9.75 57.84
CA PRO A 989 0.69 8.66 58.00
C PRO A 989 2.01 8.90 57.24
N ALA A 990 2.21 10.07 56.61
CA ALA A 990 3.32 10.31 55.67
C ALA A 990 4.73 10.39 56.30
N PHE A 991 4.86 10.86 57.55
CA PHE A 991 6.19 11.12 58.13
C PHE A 991 6.91 9.85 58.59
N ALA A 992 6.22 8.92 59.26
CA ALA A 992 6.82 7.68 59.77
C ALA A 992 7.32 6.77 58.64
N LEU A 993 6.55 6.66 57.55
CA LEU A 993 6.95 5.90 56.35
C LEU A 993 8.15 6.55 55.64
N ARG A 994 8.11 7.87 55.39
CA ARG A 994 9.24 8.61 54.81
C ARG A 994 10.50 8.51 55.68
N ARG A 995 10.33 8.49 57.01
CA ARG A 995 11.42 8.28 57.96
C ARG A 995 12.01 6.88 57.89
N GLY A 996 11.16 5.86 57.79
CA GLY A 996 11.60 4.48 57.61
C GLY A 996 12.39 4.28 56.33
N THR A 997 11.89 4.79 55.19
CA THR A 997 12.59 4.71 53.89
C THR A 997 13.96 5.40 53.94
N ALA A 998 14.06 6.57 54.56
CA ALA A 998 15.34 7.27 54.69
C ALA A 998 16.35 6.48 55.56
N ILE A 999 15.89 5.87 56.66
CA ILE A 999 16.74 5.06 57.53
C ILE A 999 17.21 3.77 56.83
N HIS A 1000 16.33 3.08 56.09
CA HIS A 1000 16.68 1.88 55.31
C HIS A 1000 17.76 2.19 54.27
N MET A 1001 17.59 3.29 53.52
CA MET A 1001 18.57 3.73 52.52
C MET A 1001 19.94 4.04 53.13
N LEU A 1002 19.98 4.67 54.31
CA LEU A 1002 21.24 4.90 55.01
C LEU A 1002 21.88 3.56 55.47
N LEU A 1003 21.11 2.62 56.01
CA LEU A 1003 21.59 1.27 56.39
C LEU A 1003 21.96 0.39 55.19
N GLN A 1004 21.44 0.69 54.01
CA GLN A 1004 21.81 0.02 52.77
C GLN A 1004 23.22 0.44 52.32
N TYR A 1005 23.48 1.74 52.19
CA TYR A 1005 24.68 2.24 51.51
C TYR A 1005 25.84 2.62 52.44
N LEU A 1006 25.57 3.10 53.67
CA LEU A 1006 26.65 3.57 54.55
C LEU A 1006 27.61 2.48 55.05
N PRO A 1007 27.22 1.20 55.22
CA PRO A 1007 28.17 0.15 55.61
C PRO A 1007 29.37 0.03 54.67
N ASP A 1008 29.16 0.23 53.36
CA ASP A 1008 30.20 0.11 52.32
C ASP A 1008 31.07 1.38 52.18
N VAL A 1009 30.77 2.43 52.95
CA VAL A 1009 31.49 3.70 52.97
C VAL A 1009 32.50 3.70 54.12
N ALA A 1010 33.70 4.24 53.90
CA ALA A 1010 34.72 4.41 54.94
C ALA A 1010 34.18 5.23 56.14
N PRO A 1011 34.45 4.82 57.41
CA PRO A 1011 33.86 5.45 58.60
C PRO A 1011 33.97 6.97 58.65
N GLU A 1012 35.11 7.54 58.22
CA GLU A 1012 35.34 9.00 58.28
C GLU A 1012 34.40 9.80 57.33
N LYS A 1013 33.81 9.16 56.33
CA LYS A 1013 32.96 9.81 55.31
C LYS A 1013 31.46 9.61 55.56
N ARG A 1014 31.07 8.71 56.47
CA ARG A 1014 29.67 8.32 56.68
C ARG A 1014 28.81 9.48 57.19
N GLU A 1015 29.31 10.27 58.14
CA GLU A 1015 28.57 11.40 58.71
C GLU A 1015 28.25 12.47 57.67
N HIS A 1016 29.24 12.84 56.85
CA HIS A 1016 29.06 13.84 55.80
C HIS A 1016 28.06 13.39 54.74
N LEU A 1017 28.17 12.14 54.26
CA LEU A 1017 27.26 11.59 53.24
C LEU A 1017 25.84 11.39 53.77
N ALA A 1018 25.68 10.99 55.04
CA ALA A 1018 24.38 10.89 55.69
C ALA A 1018 23.70 12.26 55.82
N ALA A 1019 24.46 13.30 56.21
CA ALA A 1019 23.96 14.66 56.31
C ALA A 1019 23.51 15.21 54.95
N ASP A 1020 24.33 15.03 53.90
CA ASP A 1020 24.00 15.46 52.53
C ASP A 1020 22.75 14.76 51.98
N TYR A 1021 22.62 13.45 52.21
CA TYR A 1021 21.46 12.68 51.77
C TYR A 1021 20.18 13.13 52.49
N LEU A 1022 20.23 13.27 53.82
CA LEU A 1022 19.09 13.74 54.62
C LEU A 1022 18.73 15.20 54.31
N ALA A 1023 19.69 16.05 53.99
CA ALA A 1023 19.43 17.42 53.56
C ALA A 1023 18.64 17.50 52.24
N ARG A 1024 18.79 16.50 51.35
CA ARG A 1024 18.07 16.43 50.06
C ARG A 1024 16.70 15.78 50.18
N ILE A 1025 16.60 14.63 50.85
CA ILE A 1025 15.37 13.82 50.88
C ILE A 1025 14.42 14.20 52.03
N ALA A 1026 14.98 14.78 53.10
CA ALA A 1026 14.25 15.21 54.29
C ALA A 1026 14.41 16.73 54.52
N ALA A 1027 14.47 17.52 53.45
CA ALA A 1027 14.62 18.99 53.49
C ALA A 1027 13.50 19.71 54.27
N ASP A 1028 12.33 19.09 54.37
CA ASP A 1028 11.16 19.56 55.12
C ASP A 1028 11.17 19.16 56.61
N TRP A 1029 12.11 18.33 57.05
CA TRP A 1029 12.20 17.89 58.46
C TRP A 1029 12.96 18.91 59.32
N PRO A 1030 12.60 19.08 60.60
CA PRO A 1030 13.42 19.83 61.55
C PRO A 1030 14.84 19.26 61.64
N ASP A 1031 15.86 20.10 61.78
CA ASP A 1031 17.26 19.64 61.87
C ASP A 1031 17.49 18.66 63.03
N ALA A 1032 16.76 18.82 64.13
CA ALA A 1032 16.77 17.88 65.26
C ALA A 1032 16.29 16.47 64.88
N GLU A 1033 15.34 16.34 63.95
CA GLU A 1033 14.84 15.03 63.48
C GLU A 1033 15.79 14.39 62.45
N ARG A 1034 16.43 15.18 61.58
CA ARG A 1034 17.51 14.68 60.71
C ARG A 1034 18.69 14.16 61.53
N LEU A 1035 19.07 14.90 62.57
CA LEU A 1035 20.14 14.49 63.48
C LEU A 1035 19.77 13.21 64.23
N LYS A 1036 18.53 13.07 64.73
CA LYS A 1036 18.05 11.82 65.36
C LYS A 1036 18.04 10.64 64.41
N ALA A 1037 17.65 10.84 63.14
CA ALA A 1037 17.66 9.78 62.14
C ALA A 1037 19.09 9.29 61.86
N TRP A 1038 20.03 10.22 61.71
CA TRP A 1038 21.46 9.88 61.59
C TRP A 1038 21.99 9.18 62.84
N GLN A 1039 21.73 9.71 64.03
CA GLN A 1039 22.18 9.12 65.31
C GLN A 1039 21.65 7.70 65.50
N SER A 1040 20.43 7.41 65.05
CA SER A 1040 19.84 6.05 65.13
C SER A 1040 20.60 5.07 64.22
N VAL A 1041 20.96 5.48 63.01
CA VAL A 1041 21.77 4.66 62.08
C VAL A 1041 23.21 4.52 62.57
N HIS A 1042 23.83 5.62 63.01
CA HIS A 1042 25.18 5.61 63.56
C HIS A 1042 25.30 4.67 64.76
N ALA A 1043 24.34 4.71 65.68
CA ALA A 1043 24.31 3.82 66.85
C ALA A 1043 24.23 2.33 66.48
N ILE A 1044 23.63 1.98 65.33
CA ILE A 1044 23.57 0.60 64.84
C ILE A 1044 24.89 0.19 64.19
N LEU A 1045 25.48 1.07 63.38
CA LEU A 1045 26.72 0.78 62.65
C LEU A 1045 27.96 0.73 63.55
N ASP A 1046 27.96 1.49 64.66
CA ASP A 1046 29.08 1.57 65.60
C ASP A 1046 28.98 0.57 66.77
N ASP A 1047 27.82 -0.08 66.95
CA ASP A 1047 27.63 -1.05 68.02
C ASP A 1047 28.16 -2.44 67.62
N PRO A 1048 29.16 -3.00 68.35
CA PRO A 1048 29.79 -4.28 68.02
C PRO A 1048 28.82 -5.45 67.92
N ARG A 1049 27.64 -5.37 68.58
CA ARG A 1049 26.62 -6.43 68.56
C ARG A 1049 26.02 -6.65 67.18
N PHE A 1050 26.01 -5.63 66.31
CA PHE A 1050 25.54 -5.74 64.93
C PHE A 1050 26.67 -5.96 63.92
N GLY A 1051 27.92 -6.07 64.37
CA GLY A 1051 29.08 -6.33 63.52
C GLY A 1051 28.91 -7.49 62.53
N PRO A 1052 28.33 -8.65 62.94
CA PRO A 1052 28.07 -9.77 62.02
C PRO A 1052 27.07 -9.46 60.89
N VAL A 1053 26.14 -8.51 61.10
CA VAL A 1053 25.13 -8.10 60.10
C VAL A 1053 25.78 -7.26 58.99
N PHE A 1054 26.74 -6.42 59.36
CA PHE A 1054 27.45 -5.50 58.46
C PHE A 1054 28.88 -5.95 58.16
N ALA A 1055 29.16 -7.25 58.28
CA ALA A 1055 30.47 -7.81 58.00
C ALA A 1055 30.87 -7.61 56.52
N GLU A 1056 32.18 -7.67 56.27
CA GLU A 1056 32.74 -7.57 54.92
C GLU A 1056 32.17 -8.68 54.02
N GLY A 1057 31.55 -8.30 52.90
CA GLY A 1057 30.83 -9.22 52.01
C GLY A 1057 29.31 -9.30 52.23
N SER A 1058 28.76 -8.65 53.26
CA SER A 1058 27.30 -8.47 53.40
C SER A 1058 26.72 -7.62 52.25
N ARG A 1059 25.50 -7.94 51.81
CA ARG A 1059 24.83 -7.25 50.70
C ARG A 1059 23.49 -6.71 51.14
N GLY A 1060 23.22 -5.44 50.85
CA GLY A 1060 21.90 -4.84 51.04
C GLY A 1060 21.00 -5.01 49.81
N GLU A 1061 19.68 -4.97 50.01
CA GLU A 1061 18.65 -4.96 48.95
C GLU A 1061 18.78 -6.11 47.93
N VAL A 1062 18.84 -7.35 48.43
CA VAL A 1062 19.03 -8.53 47.58
C VAL A 1062 17.68 -9.00 47.05
N ALA A 1063 17.46 -8.82 45.74
CA ALA A 1063 16.31 -9.37 45.04
C ALA A 1063 16.40 -10.90 44.93
N VAL A 1064 15.37 -11.60 45.38
CA VAL A 1064 15.24 -13.06 45.32
C VAL A 1064 13.95 -13.43 44.60
N MET A 1065 14.04 -14.44 43.73
CA MET A 1065 12.89 -15.00 43.04
C MET A 1065 13.06 -16.51 42.91
N GLY A 1066 11.98 -17.26 43.10
CA GLY A 1066 11.99 -18.70 42.95
C GLY A 1066 10.62 -19.31 43.05
N MET A 1067 10.53 -20.61 42.77
CA MET A 1067 9.31 -21.38 42.96
C MET A 1067 9.36 -22.07 44.32
N ILE A 1068 8.29 -21.93 45.10
CA ILE A 1068 8.12 -22.65 46.37
C ILE A 1068 6.85 -23.49 46.28
N ASP A 1069 6.94 -24.76 46.68
CA ASP A 1069 5.76 -25.61 46.85
C ASP A 1069 5.04 -25.23 48.16
N ILE A 1070 3.85 -24.66 48.01
CA ILE A 1070 2.94 -24.32 49.11
C ILE A 1070 1.63 -25.07 48.85
N GLY A 1071 1.34 -26.10 49.64
CA GLY A 1071 0.09 -26.85 49.56
C GLY A 1071 -0.03 -27.79 48.34
N GLY A 1072 1.08 -28.25 47.75
CA GLY A 1072 1.09 -29.15 46.58
C GLY A 1072 0.98 -28.42 45.24
N ARG A 1073 1.36 -27.14 45.20
CA ARG A 1073 1.38 -26.28 44.02
C ARG A 1073 2.60 -25.39 44.07
N ASP A 1074 3.29 -25.31 42.94
CA ASP A 1074 4.42 -24.40 42.77
C ASP A 1074 3.91 -22.96 42.65
N HIS A 1075 4.35 -22.10 43.58
CA HIS A 1075 4.06 -20.67 43.56
C HIS A 1075 5.34 -19.89 43.24
N ALA A 1076 5.24 -18.97 42.28
CA ALA A 1076 6.30 -18.01 42.03
C ALA A 1076 6.34 -16.98 43.17
N VAL A 1077 7.43 -16.95 43.92
CA VAL A 1077 7.67 -15.99 45.00
C VAL A 1077 8.75 -15.03 44.55
N SER A 1078 8.51 -13.73 44.69
CA SER A 1078 9.48 -12.68 44.37
C SER A 1078 9.49 -11.64 45.48
N GLY A 1079 10.66 -11.37 46.05
CA GLY A 1079 10.81 -10.37 47.10
C GLY A 1079 12.23 -9.83 47.20
N GLN A 1080 12.40 -8.87 48.11
CA GLN A 1080 13.65 -8.15 48.30
C GLN A 1080 14.04 -8.22 49.77
N ILE A 1081 15.24 -8.71 50.05
CA ILE A 1081 15.78 -8.87 51.39
C ILE A 1081 16.61 -7.64 51.73
N ASP A 1082 16.29 -6.95 52.83
CA ASP A 1082 16.98 -5.70 53.23
C ASP A 1082 18.50 -5.91 53.39
N ARG A 1083 18.94 -7.00 54.05
CA ARG A 1083 20.35 -7.39 54.09
C ARG A 1083 20.56 -8.89 54.25
N ILE A 1084 21.60 -9.40 53.58
CA ILE A 1084 22.12 -10.75 53.77
C ILE A 1084 23.59 -10.68 54.18
N SER A 1085 23.97 -11.44 55.20
CA SER A 1085 25.36 -11.65 55.60
C SER A 1085 25.69 -13.12 55.46
N VAL A 1086 26.78 -13.44 54.79
CA VAL A 1086 27.14 -14.81 54.42
C VAL A 1086 28.52 -15.11 54.96
N ASP A 1087 28.62 -16.01 55.94
CA ASP A 1087 29.89 -16.51 56.47
C ASP A 1087 30.15 -17.96 56.03
N GLU A 1088 31.29 -18.54 56.43
CA GLU A 1088 31.70 -19.90 56.02
C GLU A 1088 30.73 -21.00 56.47
N SER A 1089 29.94 -20.76 57.52
CA SER A 1089 29.10 -21.75 58.21
C SER A 1089 27.61 -21.46 58.18
N ARG A 1090 27.20 -20.20 57.98
CA ARG A 1090 25.81 -19.74 58.02
C ARG A 1090 25.53 -18.56 57.08
N VAL A 1091 24.24 -18.37 56.80
CA VAL A 1091 23.65 -17.26 56.05
C VAL A 1091 22.66 -16.56 56.96
N LEU A 1092 22.88 -15.30 57.28
CA LEU A 1092 21.99 -14.49 58.12
C LEU A 1092 21.16 -13.54 57.26
N ILE A 1093 19.84 -13.75 57.25
CA ILE A 1093 18.85 -12.86 56.64
C ILE A 1093 18.45 -11.81 57.69
N VAL A 1094 18.54 -10.53 57.35
CA VAL A 1094 18.13 -9.44 58.24
C VAL A 1094 17.13 -8.54 57.53
N ASP A 1095 16.00 -8.32 58.18
CA ASP A 1095 14.93 -7.42 57.73
C ASP A 1095 14.77 -6.28 58.75
N TYR A 1096 14.76 -5.05 58.27
CA TYR A 1096 14.79 -3.85 59.08
C TYR A 1096 13.37 -3.39 59.39
N LYS A 1097 13.14 -3.01 60.65
CA LYS A 1097 11.83 -2.50 61.11
C LYS A 1097 11.98 -1.22 61.91
N THR A 1098 10.98 -0.36 61.78
CA THR A 1098 10.95 1.00 62.36
C THR A 1098 9.78 1.19 63.33
N ASN A 1099 9.13 0.08 63.74
CA ASN A 1099 7.95 0.07 64.61
C ASN A 1099 8.21 0.76 65.97
N ARG A 1100 7.21 1.50 66.45
CA ARG A 1100 7.26 2.23 67.72
C ARG A 1100 6.00 1.96 68.56
N PRO A 1101 6.11 1.36 69.77
CA PRO A 1101 7.31 0.78 70.36
C PRO A 1101 7.71 -0.54 69.68
N PRO A 1102 9.00 -0.90 69.66
CA PRO A 1102 9.46 -2.16 69.09
C PRO A 1102 9.09 -3.36 70.01
N PRO A 1103 8.71 -4.52 69.45
CA PRO A 1103 8.35 -5.71 70.22
C PRO A 1103 9.59 -6.26 70.95
N LYS A 1104 9.50 -6.45 72.27
CA LYS A 1104 10.62 -6.89 73.12
C LYS A 1104 10.73 -8.41 73.26
N THR A 1105 9.72 -9.16 72.84
CA THR A 1105 9.67 -10.62 72.89
C THR A 1105 9.23 -11.19 71.54
N LEU A 1106 9.59 -12.44 71.26
CA LEU A 1106 9.27 -13.13 70.00
C LEU A 1106 7.76 -13.33 69.80
N GLU A 1107 6.99 -13.48 70.88
CA GLU A 1107 5.53 -13.64 70.83
C GLU A 1107 4.81 -12.35 70.41
N ALA A 1108 5.44 -11.19 70.60
CA ALA A 1108 4.90 -9.88 70.22
C ALA A 1108 5.24 -9.49 68.76
N VAL A 1109 5.99 -10.33 68.03
CA VAL A 1109 6.32 -10.09 66.62
C VAL A 1109 5.13 -10.45 65.74
N PRO A 1110 4.67 -9.53 64.86
CA PRO A 1110 3.57 -9.81 63.92
C PRO A 1110 3.77 -11.10 63.12
N SER A 1111 2.69 -11.86 62.93
CA SER A 1111 2.64 -13.09 62.11
C SER A 1111 3.19 -12.84 60.69
N ALA A 1112 2.87 -11.68 60.11
CA ALA A 1112 3.34 -11.24 58.79
C ALA A 1112 4.87 -11.23 58.66
N TYR A 1113 5.61 -10.70 59.65
CA TYR A 1113 7.07 -10.62 59.59
C TYR A 1113 7.71 -12.01 59.69
N ARG A 1114 7.11 -12.92 60.47
CA ARG A 1114 7.57 -14.32 60.58
C ARG A 1114 7.33 -15.10 59.29
N ALA A 1115 6.17 -14.91 58.65
CA ALA A 1115 5.84 -15.51 57.36
C ALA A 1115 6.77 -15.03 56.24
N GLN A 1116 7.06 -13.73 56.20
CA GLN A 1116 7.99 -13.12 55.24
C GLN A 1116 9.41 -13.72 55.37
N LEU A 1117 9.96 -13.78 56.58
CA LEU A 1117 11.28 -14.37 56.83
C LEU A 1117 11.32 -15.87 56.53
N ALA A 1118 10.23 -16.60 56.80
CA ALA A 1118 10.13 -18.02 56.48
C ALA A 1118 10.19 -18.27 54.96
N LEU A 1119 9.52 -17.44 54.16
CA LEU A 1119 9.59 -17.51 52.69
C LEU A 1119 11.00 -17.21 52.17
N TYR A 1120 11.67 -16.19 52.70
CA TYR A 1120 13.07 -15.89 52.34
C TYR A 1120 14.02 -17.03 52.69
N ARG A 1121 13.85 -17.65 53.86
CA ARG A 1121 14.66 -18.81 54.27
C ARG A 1121 14.46 -19.99 53.32
N GLU A 1122 13.23 -20.30 52.92
CA GLU A 1122 12.95 -21.39 51.97
C GLU A 1122 13.52 -21.12 50.57
N LEU A 1123 13.51 -19.87 50.09
CA LEU A 1123 14.13 -19.51 48.81
C LEU A 1123 15.65 -19.63 48.83
N LEU A 1124 16.30 -19.32 49.96
CA LEU A 1124 17.76 -19.30 50.07
C LEU A 1124 18.37 -20.65 50.43
N ARG A 1125 17.63 -21.55 51.11
CA ARG A 1125 18.11 -22.89 51.49
C ARG A 1125 18.70 -23.69 50.32
N PRO A 1126 18.06 -23.76 49.12
CA PRO A 1126 18.63 -24.46 47.96
C PRO A 1126 19.91 -23.80 47.39
N LEU A 1127 20.07 -22.48 47.57
CA LEU A 1127 21.20 -21.73 47.00
C LEU A 1127 22.49 -21.89 47.82
N TYR A 1128 22.39 -22.27 49.09
CA TYR A 1128 23.53 -22.43 50.00
C TYR A 1128 23.56 -23.83 50.64
N PRO A 1129 23.78 -24.91 49.85
CA PRO A 1129 23.82 -26.27 50.36
C PRO A 1129 24.99 -26.43 51.35
N GLY A 1130 24.69 -26.84 52.59
CA GLY A 1130 25.68 -27.05 53.65
C GLY A 1130 25.92 -25.87 54.59
N ARG A 1131 25.20 -24.75 54.46
CA ARG A 1131 25.21 -23.63 55.42
C ARG A 1131 23.87 -23.51 56.13
N VAL A 1132 23.88 -23.10 57.40
CA VAL A 1132 22.66 -22.86 58.17
C VAL A 1132 22.07 -21.49 57.80
N VAL A 1133 20.81 -21.42 57.38
CA VAL A 1133 20.15 -20.15 57.02
C VAL A 1133 19.33 -19.65 58.21
N GLU A 1134 19.85 -18.64 58.90
CA GLU A 1134 19.23 -17.97 60.06
C GLU A 1134 18.52 -16.67 59.63
N ALA A 1135 17.49 -16.26 60.36
CA ALA A 1135 16.80 -14.99 60.10
C ALA A 1135 16.67 -14.13 61.36
N ALA A 1136 16.78 -12.82 61.20
CA ALA A 1136 16.68 -11.84 62.29
C ALA A 1136 15.90 -10.59 61.87
N LEU A 1137 15.25 -9.97 62.85
CA LEU A 1137 14.64 -8.65 62.71
C LEU A 1137 15.50 -7.62 63.45
N LEU A 1138 15.87 -6.55 62.75
CA LEU A 1138 16.60 -5.43 63.34
C LEU A 1138 15.67 -4.25 63.54
N PHE A 1139 15.39 -3.90 64.79
CA PHE A 1139 14.57 -2.74 65.12
C PHE A 1139 15.45 -1.50 65.25
N THR A 1140 15.18 -0.49 64.42
CA THR A 1140 15.99 0.72 64.32
C THR A 1140 15.67 1.75 65.41
N GLU A 1141 14.46 1.71 65.99
CA GLU A 1141 14.08 2.51 67.15
C GLU A 1141 14.33 1.73 68.45
N GLY A 1142 15.48 1.96 69.08
CA GLY A 1142 15.97 1.14 70.19
C GLY A 1142 16.74 -0.05 69.62
N PRO A 1143 18.04 0.10 69.31
CA PRO A 1143 18.78 -0.87 68.51
C PRO A 1143 18.88 -2.20 69.25
N PHE A 1144 18.07 -3.17 68.85
CA PHE A 1144 18.23 -4.57 69.22
C PHE A 1144 17.92 -5.48 68.04
N LEU A 1145 18.66 -6.58 67.98
CA LEU A 1145 18.52 -7.63 66.98
C LEU A 1145 17.74 -8.78 67.63
N LEU A 1146 16.62 -9.16 67.02
CA LEU A 1146 15.82 -10.29 67.46
C LEU A 1146 16.04 -11.45 66.48
N LEU A 1147 16.78 -12.47 66.92
CA LEU A 1147 16.93 -13.72 66.16
C LEU A 1147 15.62 -14.51 66.22
N VAL A 1148 15.13 -14.95 65.07
CA VAL A 1148 13.91 -15.76 64.98
C VAL A 1148 14.31 -17.23 64.93
N PRO A 1149 13.98 -18.05 65.94
CA PRO A 1149 14.38 -19.46 65.98
C PRO A 1149 13.78 -20.27 64.83
N ASP A 1150 14.49 -21.32 64.39
CA ASP A 1150 14.05 -22.17 63.29
C ASP A 1150 12.66 -22.77 63.47
N ALA A 1151 12.32 -23.18 64.70
CA ALA A 1151 11.01 -23.71 65.04
C ALA A 1151 9.87 -22.70 64.75
N VAL A 1152 10.11 -21.40 64.98
CA VAL A 1152 9.11 -20.35 64.74
C VAL A 1152 8.92 -20.09 63.24
N LEU A 1153 10.00 -20.18 62.46
CA LEU A 1153 9.94 -20.05 61.00
C LEU A 1153 9.35 -21.29 60.34
N ASP A 1154 9.61 -22.48 60.88
CA ASP A 1154 9.00 -23.74 60.44
C ASP A 1154 7.49 -23.74 60.72
N ASP A 1155 7.07 -23.28 61.90
CA ASP A 1155 5.64 -23.12 62.25
C ASP A 1155 4.95 -22.09 61.33
N ALA A 1156 5.60 -20.97 61.02
CA ALA A 1156 5.05 -19.97 60.09
C ALA A 1156 4.94 -20.51 58.65
N MET A 1157 5.91 -21.31 58.20
CA MET A 1157 5.86 -21.99 56.90
C MET A 1157 4.78 -23.10 56.89
N GLY A 1158 4.60 -23.81 57.99
CA GLY A 1158 3.52 -24.77 58.19
C GLY A 1158 2.15 -24.10 58.11
N ALA A 1159 1.96 -22.97 58.80
CA ALA A 1159 0.73 -22.19 58.76
C ALA A 1159 0.37 -21.75 57.34
N LEU A 1160 1.34 -21.25 56.55
CA LEU A 1160 1.16 -20.90 55.14
C LEU A 1160 0.70 -22.10 54.27
N LYS A 1161 1.27 -23.29 54.53
CA LYS A 1161 0.89 -24.54 53.84
C LYS A 1161 -0.52 -25.01 54.24
N ASP A 1162 -0.92 -24.80 55.49
CA ASP A 1162 -2.22 -25.24 56.02
C ASP A 1162 -3.40 -24.30 55.66
N THR A 1163 -3.16 -23.00 55.48
CA THR A 1163 -4.22 -22.03 55.15
C THR A 1163 -4.91 -22.28 53.81
N GLN A 1164 -4.21 -22.83 52.80
CA GLN A 1164 -4.87 -23.25 51.55
C GLN A 1164 -5.59 -24.61 51.66
N GLY A 1165 -5.25 -25.42 52.66
CA GLY A 1165 -5.98 -26.66 52.98
C GLY A 1165 -7.44 -26.39 53.37
N LYS A 1166 -7.72 -25.25 54.04
CA LYS A 1166 -9.09 -24.84 54.40
C LYS A 1166 -9.88 -24.23 53.23
N VAL A 1167 -9.24 -23.47 52.34
CA VAL A 1167 -9.88 -22.95 51.10
C VAL A 1167 -10.35 -24.11 50.20
N ARG A 1168 -9.66 -25.26 50.26
CA ARG A 1168 -10.03 -26.49 49.56
C ARG A 1168 -11.40 -27.06 49.99
N ASN A 1169 -11.84 -26.86 51.24
CA ASN A 1169 -13.13 -27.37 51.73
C ASN A 1169 -14.33 -26.44 51.48
N GLN A 1170 -14.12 -25.14 51.31
CA GLN A 1170 -15.20 -24.22 50.92
C GLN A 1170 -15.50 -24.29 49.42
N ASN A 1171 -14.47 -24.44 48.57
CA ASN A 1171 -14.68 -24.55 47.11
C ASN A 1171 -15.22 -25.90 46.62
N LEU A 1172 -15.26 -26.93 47.48
CA LEU A 1172 -15.88 -28.23 47.17
C LEU A 1172 -17.37 -28.32 47.54
N THR A 1173 -17.91 -27.35 48.30
CA THR A 1173 -19.33 -27.36 48.68
C THR A 1173 -20.23 -26.50 47.78
N ASP A 1174 -19.67 -25.54 47.03
CA ASP A 1174 -20.47 -24.63 46.16
C ASP A 1174 -20.47 -25.00 44.65
N GLY A 1175 -19.79 -26.08 44.26
CA GLY A 1175 -19.75 -26.56 42.86
C GLY A 1175 -20.97 -27.41 42.43
N GLY A 1176 -21.95 -27.63 43.29
CA GLY A 1176 -23.03 -28.60 43.09
C GLY A 1176 -24.34 -28.08 42.48
N ARG A 1177 -24.46 -26.79 42.14
CA ARG A 1177 -25.71 -26.24 41.58
C ARG A 1177 -25.45 -25.25 40.44
N ARG A 1178 -25.24 -25.78 39.23
CA ARG A 1178 -25.75 -25.24 37.95
C ARG A 1178 -25.28 -26.13 36.80
N ALA A 1179 -26.00 -27.24 36.65
CA ALA A 1179 -26.17 -27.91 35.36
C ALA A 1179 -27.68 -28.04 35.16
N THR A 1180 -28.25 -27.10 34.40
CA THR A 1180 -29.47 -27.22 33.58
C THR A 1180 -29.56 -26.00 32.70
#